data_AF-A0A816K3U2-F1
#
_entry.id   AF-A0A816K3U2-F1
#
_cell.length_a   1.000
_cell.length_b   1.000
_cell.length_c   1.000
_cell.angle_alpha   90.00
_cell.angle_beta   90.00
_cell.angle_gamma   90.00
#
_symmetry.space_group_name_H-M   'P 1'
#
loop_
_entity.id
_entity.type
_entity.pdbx_description
1 polymer ?
#
loop_
_entity_poly.entity_id
_entity_poly.type
_entity_poly.pdbx_seq_one_letter_code
_entity_poly.pdbx_strand_id
1 'polypeptide(L)'
;MVLESSNLMLIDFTSYADVSTTPEEEDQRSISETYPPYISHIIKMAAAYFFSRFTTFSFLFSLALLCGFSLAGDPSVSYVFEVSYITASPLGVPQQVIAMNGKFPGPVINATTNYNVDVNVFNRLDEPFLFTWNGIEIRGESWQDGVLGTNCPIPPNWNFTYSFQVKDQIGSFFYFPSLSLQRASGGFGPIIINNRDRIPIPFNEPDGEISFMIGDWYTQNHTALRGVLDSGEELGMPDGVLINGKGPYKYTSSVPDGIHYETINVDPGKTYRIRVHNVGTSTSLNFRIQNHKMLLVETEGHYNSQTNFTDFDIHVGQSYSFLVTMDQNASTDYYIVASARFVNETAWQRVTGVGILHYSNSEGQASGPLPVPATDVSQPWSVMNQQRAIKQNTSASGARPNPQGSYHYGEINITGTYILRSMPPTKINGSVRATLNGISFLNPSTPMRLADKHKVNGVYKLDFPERPADNIPPRLESSIINATYKGFIQIIFQNNDTKVQSFHIDGYSFYVVAMDFGNWTEDKKGSYNNWDAVSRSTVEVYPGAWTAVLLSLDNAGVWNIRVQNLDRWYLGQETYMRIINPEENGSTEMDQPGNALYCGALKSMQKDQIHSSATSILNEKLNLVFSLVMVLLALVPVFFC
;
A
#
# COMPACT_ATOMS: atom_id res chain seq x y z
N MET A 1 14.38 20.25 38.82
CA MET A 1 15.23 20.68 39.94
C MET A 1 15.48 19.45 40.79
N VAL A 2 16.72 18.90 40.73
CA VAL A 2 17.46 18.04 41.71
C VAL A 2 16.70 16.83 42.34
N LEU A 3 17.00 15.57 41.96
CA LEU A 3 17.90 14.56 42.62
C LEU A 3 17.52 14.29 44.10
N GLU A 4 17.36 13.05 44.63
CA GLU A 4 18.34 11.97 44.88
C GLU A 4 17.59 10.85 45.69
N SER A 5 17.71 9.54 45.38
CA SER A 5 18.60 8.48 45.93
C SER A 5 18.05 7.59 47.09
N SER A 6 18.06 6.27 46.77
CA SER A 6 18.50 5.07 47.52
C SER A 6 18.42 4.95 49.06
N ASN A 7 17.90 3.81 49.56
CA ASN A 7 18.66 2.98 50.53
C ASN A 7 18.14 1.53 50.70
N LEU A 8 19.11 0.63 50.85
CA LEU A 8 19.04 -0.82 51.13
C LEU A 8 19.14 -1.06 52.66
N MET A 9 18.59 -2.15 53.20
CA MET A 9 19.00 -2.68 54.50
C MET A 9 18.87 -4.21 54.59
N LEU A 10 19.98 -4.87 54.94
CA LEU A 10 20.13 -6.29 55.30
C LEU A 10 19.53 -6.60 56.69
N ILE A 11 19.11 -7.85 56.91
CA ILE A 11 19.02 -8.46 58.25
C ILE A 11 19.65 -9.86 58.22
N ASP A 12 20.46 -10.12 59.23
CA ASP A 12 21.27 -11.30 59.53
C ASP A 12 20.68 -11.99 60.78
N PHE A 13 20.73 -13.32 60.89
CA PHE A 13 20.41 -14.04 62.13
C PHE A 13 21.22 -15.34 62.28
N THR A 14 21.84 -15.49 63.45
CA THR A 14 22.63 -16.65 63.86
C THR A 14 22.08 -17.31 65.14
N SER A 15 22.33 -18.62 65.21
CA SER A 15 22.49 -19.51 66.39
C SER A 15 21.25 -20.08 67.11
N TYR A 16 21.25 -21.41 67.32
CA TYR A 16 21.15 -22.07 68.63
C TYR A 16 21.59 -23.55 68.54
N ALA A 17 21.97 -24.13 69.68
CA ALA A 17 22.85 -25.29 69.85
C ALA A 17 22.17 -26.61 70.32
N ASP A 18 22.96 -27.69 70.23
CA ASP A 18 23.25 -28.73 71.26
C ASP A 18 22.51 -30.11 71.40
N VAL A 19 23.33 -31.19 71.32
CA VAL A 19 23.58 -32.30 72.29
C VAL A 19 23.10 -33.77 72.08
N SER A 20 24.10 -34.68 72.06
CA SER A 20 24.22 -36.11 72.50
C SER A 20 23.54 -37.24 71.69
N THR A 21 24.04 -38.47 71.50
CA THR A 21 24.84 -39.44 72.32
C THR A 21 25.56 -40.50 71.44
N THR A 22 26.58 -41.16 72.00
CA THR A 22 27.54 -42.22 71.53
C THR A 22 26.97 -43.68 71.52
N PRO A 23 27.77 -44.78 71.38
CA PRO A 23 28.70 -45.26 70.32
C PRO A 23 28.44 -46.75 69.93
N GLU A 24 29.10 -47.31 68.90
CA GLU A 24 29.41 -48.76 68.84
C GLU A 24 30.59 -49.08 67.89
N GLU A 25 31.41 -50.04 68.32
CA GLU A 25 32.74 -50.47 67.83
C GLU A 25 32.66 -51.80 67.04
N GLU A 26 33.61 -52.00 66.12
CA GLU A 26 34.24 -53.25 65.59
C GLU A 26 34.36 -53.21 64.05
N ASP A 27 35.54 -52.90 63.50
CA ASP A 27 36.76 -53.71 63.32
C ASP A 27 36.83 -54.35 61.93
N GLN A 28 37.70 -53.80 61.07
CA GLN A 28 38.60 -54.62 60.27
C GLN A 28 39.76 -53.81 59.69
N ARG A 29 40.95 -54.37 59.88
CA ARG A 29 42.28 -53.78 59.75
C ARG A 29 42.89 -53.99 58.36
N SER A 30 43.73 -53.03 57.97
CA SER A 30 44.75 -53.06 56.88
C SER A 30 44.21 -53.03 55.45
N ILE A 31 44.66 -52.16 54.55
CA ILE A 31 46.03 -52.06 54.03
C ILE A 31 46.38 -50.61 53.68
N SER A 32 47.55 -50.15 54.13
CA SER A 32 48.20 -48.94 53.64
C SER A 32 48.91 -49.22 52.32
N GLU A 33 48.70 -48.41 51.29
CA GLU A 33 49.69 -48.22 50.22
C GLU A 33 49.49 -46.84 49.53
N THR A 34 50.26 -45.87 50.03
CA THR A 34 51.01 -44.84 49.28
C THR A 34 50.61 -44.52 47.83
N TYR A 35 50.03 -43.32 47.62
CA TYR A 35 50.21 -42.55 46.38
C TYR A 35 51.09 -41.31 46.64
N PRO A 36 52.08 -41.00 45.79
CA PRO A 36 53.02 -39.91 46.02
C PRO A 36 52.36 -38.52 45.88
N PRO A 37 52.84 -37.49 46.62
CA PRO A 37 52.26 -36.13 46.64
C PRO A 37 52.27 -35.41 45.28
N TYR A 38 52.97 -35.96 44.28
CA TYR A 38 53.04 -35.42 42.92
C TYR A 38 51.77 -35.66 42.10
N ILE A 39 51.06 -36.78 42.31
CA ILE A 39 49.86 -37.15 41.53
C ILE A 39 48.65 -36.30 41.93
N SER A 40 48.50 -36.00 43.22
CA SER A 40 47.47 -35.08 43.75
C SER A 40 47.60 -33.67 43.15
N HIS A 41 48.83 -33.18 42.98
CA HIS A 41 49.08 -31.86 42.41
C HIS A 41 48.78 -31.79 40.90
N ILE A 42 49.12 -32.85 40.15
CA ILE A 42 48.83 -32.95 38.72
C ILE A 42 47.32 -33.08 38.47
N ILE A 43 46.59 -33.86 39.28
CA ILE A 43 45.13 -33.98 39.17
C ILE A 43 44.44 -32.64 39.47
N LYS A 44 44.89 -31.91 40.49
CA LYS A 44 44.36 -30.57 40.80
C LYS A 44 44.65 -29.54 39.69
N MET A 45 45.85 -29.58 39.10
CA MET A 45 46.20 -28.71 37.96
C MET A 45 45.41 -29.08 36.69
N ALA A 46 45.24 -30.36 36.40
CA ALA A 46 44.45 -30.83 35.26
C ALA A 46 42.97 -30.45 35.43
N ALA A 47 42.41 -30.61 36.63
CA ALA A 47 41.05 -30.20 36.95
C ALA A 47 40.87 -28.68 36.82
N ALA A 48 41.80 -27.87 37.35
CA ALA A 48 41.77 -26.41 37.20
C ALA A 48 41.91 -25.95 35.74
N TYR A 49 42.74 -26.63 34.95
CA TYR A 49 42.91 -26.37 33.52
C TYR A 49 41.64 -26.73 32.73
N PHE A 50 40.99 -27.85 33.05
CA PHE A 50 39.70 -28.25 32.47
C PHE A 50 38.58 -27.27 32.85
N PHE A 51 38.52 -26.85 34.13
CA PHE A 51 37.54 -25.87 34.60
C PHE A 51 37.72 -24.49 33.95
N SER A 52 38.97 -24.05 33.77
CA SER A 52 39.30 -22.80 33.08
C SER A 52 38.93 -22.83 31.59
N ARG A 53 39.20 -23.97 30.90
CA ARG A 53 38.80 -24.19 29.49
C ARG A 53 37.28 -24.29 29.32
N PHE A 54 36.59 -24.92 30.27
CA PHE A 54 35.13 -25.05 30.24
C PHE A 54 34.43 -23.72 30.51
N THR A 55 34.92 -22.94 31.48
CA THR A 55 34.39 -21.60 31.77
C THR A 55 34.66 -20.61 30.63
N THR A 56 35.84 -20.65 29.99
CA THR A 56 36.11 -19.84 28.79
C THR A 56 35.27 -20.26 27.59
N PHE A 57 35.06 -21.57 27.37
CA PHE A 57 34.15 -22.05 26.33
C PHE A 57 32.70 -21.64 26.59
N SER A 58 32.21 -21.78 27.83
CA SER A 58 30.88 -21.34 28.25
C SER A 58 30.70 -19.83 28.09
N PHE A 59 31.72 -19.04 28.43
CA PHE A 59 31.70 -17.58 28.26
C PHE A 59 31.67 -17.16 26.79
N LEU A 60 32.50 -17.77 25.94
CA LEU A 60 32.52 -17.52 24.50
C LEU A 60 31.23 -17.98 23.81
N PHE A 61 30.65 -19.11 24.24
CA PHE A 61 29.36 -19.60 23.75
C PHE A 61 28.22 -18.67 24.16
N SER A 62 28.23 -18.17 25.40
CA SER A 62 27.26 -17.18 25.89
C SER A 62 27.38 -15.84 25.16
N LEU A 63 28.60 -15.39 24.85
CA LEU A 63 28.86 -14.17 24.09
C LEU A 63 28.42 -14.30 22.62
N ALA A 64 28.68 -15.46 21.99
CA ALA A 64 28.21 -15.76 20.64
C ALA A 64 26.67 -15.84 20.58
N LEU A 65 26.02 -16.37 21.61
CA LEU A 65 24.57 -16.39 21.74
C LEU A 65 23.99 -14.99 21.98
N LEU A 66 24.63 -14.14 22.80
CA LEU A 66 24.24 -12.74 23.01
C LEU A 66 24.35 -11.91 21.71
N CYS A 67 25.35 -12.17 20.86
CA CYS A 67 25.44 -11.59 19.53
C CYS A 67 24.35 -12.11 18.55
N GLY A 68 23.80 -13.30 18.79
CA GLY A 68 22.66 -13.83 18.03
C GLY A 68 21.32 -13.15 18.35
N PHE A 69 21.18 -12.56 19.54
CA PHE A 69 19.98 -11.80 19.96
C PHE A 69 20.01 -10.32 19.53
N SER A 70 21.12 -9.83 18.98
CA SER A 70 21.23 -8.48 18.41
C SER A 70 20.83 -8.42 16.93
N LEU A 71 19.81 -9.19 16.52
CA LEU A 71 19.08 -8.91 15.28
C LEU A 71 17.98 -7.90 15.60
N ALA A 72 18.35 -6.63 15.71
CA ALA A 72 17.40 -5.53 15.70
C ALA A 72 16.83 -5.38 14.28
N GLY A 73 15.97 -6.32 13.88
CA GLY A 73 15.17 -6.19 12.67
C GLY A 73 14.20 -5.01 12.82
N ASP A 74 13.95 -4.31 11.72
CA ASP A 74 12.89 -3.30 11.70
C ASP A 74 11.54 -3.96 12.09
N PRO A 75 10.68 -3.26 12.86
CA PRO A 75 9.39 -3.82 13.27
C PRO A 75 8.57 -4.28 12.07
N SER A 76 7.81 -5.37 12.22
CA SER A 76 6.96 -5.91 11.16
C SER A 76 5.50 -6.03 11.60
N VAL A 77 4.60 -5.95 10.63
CA VAL A 77 3.18 -6.32 10.75
C VAL A 77 2.85 -7.34 9.67
N SER A 78 2.08 -8.36 10.02
CA SER A 78 1.75 -9.45 9.12
C SER A 78 0.25 -9.66 8.99
N TYR A 79 -0.20 -9.89 7.77
CA TYR A 79 -1.60 -10.12 7.41
C TYR A 79 -1.73 -11.41 6.60
N VAL A 80 -2.87 -12.09 6.78
CA VAL A 80 -3.25 -13.26 5.98
C VAL A 80 -4.56 -12.95 5.28
N PHE A 81 -4.54 -12.96 3.94
CA PHE A 81 -5.70 -12.72 3.10
C PHE A 81 -6.07 -14.00 2.35
N GLU A 82 -7.21 -14.58 2.73
CA GLU A 82 -7.89 -15.58 1.92
C GLU A 82 -8.81 -14.88 0.93
N VAL A 83 -8.39 -14.85 -0.34
CA VAL A 83 -9.09 -14.19 -1.44
C VAL A 83 -10.05 -15.19 -2.06
N SER A 84 -11.35 -14.93 -1.95
CA SER A 84 -12.43 -15.82 -2.42
C SER A 84 -13.61 -15.01 -2.96
N TYR A 85 -14.49 -15.65 -3.72
CA TYR A 85 -15.76 -15.04 -4.07
C TYR A 85 -16.79 -15.16 -2.94
N ILE A 86 -17.53 -14.09 -2.70
CA ILE A 86 -18.78 -14.09 -1.92
C ILE A 86 -19.93 -13.67 -2.83
N THR A 87 -21.16 -14.07 -2.50
CA THR A 87 -22.36 -13.52 -3.15
C THR A 87 -22.83 -12.28 -2.41
N ALA A 88 -22.88 -11.14 -3.09
CA ALA A 88 -23.37 -9.88 -2.55
C ALA A 88 -24.33 -9.20 -3.54
N SER A 89 -25.21 -8.33 -3.03
CA SER A 89 -26.17 -7.58 -3.85
C SER A 89 -26.17 -6.07 -3.54
N PRO A 90 -25.04 -5.34 -3.71
CA PRO A 90 -24.95 -3.94 -3.29
C PRO A 90 -26.00 -3.02 -3.91
N LEU A 91 -26.42 -3.31 -5.15
CA LEU A 91 -27.47 -2.60 -5.88
C LEU A 91 -28.74 -3.46 -6.08
N GLY A 92 -28.96 -4.48 -5.24
CA GLY A 92 -30.13 -5.35 -5.28
C GLY A 92 -30.06 -6.52 -6.27
N VAL A 93 -29.00 -6.60 -7.09
CA VAL A 93 -28.73 -7.72 -7.99
C VAL A 93 -27.63 -8.63 -7.40
N PRO A 94 -27.92 -9.91 -7.10
CA PRO A 94 -26.92 -10.85 -6.60
C PRO A 94 -25.82 -11.13 -7.62
N GLN A 95 -24.56 -11.00 -7.21
CA GLN A 95 -23.40 -11.35 -8.02
C GLN A 95 -22.21 -11.81 -7.18
N GLN A 96 -21.22 -12.43 -7.83
CA GLN A 96 -19.95 -12.80 -7.20
C GLN A 96 -19.08 -11.55 -7.03
N VAL A 97 -18.58 -11.35 -5.81
CA VAL A 97 -17.70 -10.26 -5.41
C VAL A 97 -16.43 -10.86 -4.82
N ILE A 98 -15.27 -10.36 -5.22
CA ILE A 98 -13.99 -10.75 -4.67
C ILE A 98 -13.87 -10.13 -3.26
N ALA A 99 -13.64 -10.97 -2.27
CA ALA A 99 -13.56 -10.59 -0.87
C ALA A 99 -12.29 -11.16 -0.22
N MET A 100 -11.82 -10.47 0.82
CA MET A 100 -10.70 -10.91 1.65
C MET A 100 -11.24 -11.37 2.99
N ASN A 101 -10.98 -12.62 3.35
CA ASN A 101 -11.47 -13.23 4.59
C ASN A 101 -13.01 -13.11 4.73
N GLY A 102 -13.74 -13.27 3.62
CA GLY A 102 -15.19 -13.13 3.54
C GLY A 102 -15.73 -11.70 3.69
N LYS A 103 -14.87 -10.68 3.66
CA LYS A 103 -15.26 -9.26 3.81
C LYS A 103 -15.10 -8.49 2.50
N PHE A 104 -16.09 -7.64 2.23
CA PHE A 104 -16.09 -6.65 1.16
C PHE A 104 -16.64 -5.32 1.67
N PRO A 105 -15.89 -4.20 1.60
CA PRO A 105 -14.47 -4.11 1.23
C PRO A 105 -13.54 -4.92 2.15
N GLY A 106 -12.29 -5.05 1.75
CA GLY A 106 -11.26 -5.77 2.49
C GLY A 106 -10.89 -5.16 3.83
N PRO A 107 -10.22 -5.94 4.71
CA PRO A 107 -9.68 -5.42 5.96
C PRO A 107 -8.62 -4.34 5.72
N VAL A 108 -8.49 -3.43 6.68
CA VAL A 108 -7.43 -2.41 6.68
C VAL A 108 -6.05 -3.05 6.92
N ILE A 109 -5.07 -2.65 6.13
CA ILE A 109 -3.65 -2.83 6.46
C ILE A 109 -3.23 -1.60 7.25
N ASN A 110 -2.99 -1.76 8.54
CA ASN A 110 -2.53 -0.70 9.42
C ASN A 110 -1.05 -0.94 9.76
N ALA A 111 -0.19 0.00 9.37
CA ALA A 111 1.25 -0.05 9.61
C ALA A 111 1.73 1.29 10.14
N THR A 112 2.89 1.29 10.79
CA THR A 112 3.59 2.53 11.15
C THR A 112 4.75 2.72 10.18
N THR A 113 5.06 3.98 9.86
CA THR A 113 6.17 4.30 8.97
C THR A 113 7.47 3.57 9.39
N ASN A 114 8.21 3.07 8.40
CA ASN A 114 9.41 2.22 8.48
C ASN A 114 9.16 0.75 8.86
N TYR A 115 7.92 0.33 9.04
CA TYR A 115 7.64 -1.08 9.32
C TYR A 115 7.79 -1.92 8.04
N ASN A 116 8.15 -3.19 8.23
CA ASN A 116 7.97 -4.22 7.23
C ASN A 116 6.53 -4.69 7.24
N VAL A 117 5.94 -4.86 6.06
CA VAL A 117 4.57 -5.32 5.88
C VAL A 117 4.60 -6.63 5.11
N ASP A 118 4.15 -7.70 5.78
CA ASP A 118 4.02 -9.02 5.18
C ASP A 118 2.55 -9.32 4.93
N VAL A 119 2.17 -9.61 3.69
CA VAL A 119 0.80 -10.02 3.33
C VAL A 119 0.84 -11.36 2.63
N ASN A 120 0.45 -12.41 3.34
CA ASN A 120 0.31 -13.75 2.77
C ASN A 120 -1.06 -13.91 2.13
N VAL A 121 -1.08 -14.04 0.81
CA VAL A 121 -2.28 -14.08 -0.02
C VAL A 121 -2.54 -15.49 -0.48
N PHE A 122 -3.64 -16.09 -0.04
CA PHE A 122 -4.14 -17.38 -0.52
C PHE A 122 -5.18 -17.12 -1.62
N ASN A 123 -4.87 -17.54 -2.84
CA ASN A 123 -5.80 -17.42 -3.95
C ASN A 123 -6.80 -18.60 -3.94
N ARG A 124 -8.04 -18.36 -3.53
CA ARG A 124 -9.16 -19.32 -3.62
C ARG A 124 -10.11 -19.02 -4.78
N LEU A 125 -9.76 -18.10 -5.66
CA LEU A 125 -10.48 -17.90 -6.90
C LEU A 125 -10.18 -19.04 -7.87
N ASP A 126 -11.02 -19.19 -8.88
CA ASP A 126 -10.83 -20.12 -10.00
C ASP A 126 -9.99 -19.50 -11.14
N GLU A 127 -9.47 -18.29 -10.93
CA GLU A 127 -8.61 -17.56 -11.85
C GLU A 127 -7.31 -17.07 -11.18
N PRO A 128 -6.25 -16.76 -11.96
CA PRO A 128 -5.02 -16.20 -11.41
C PRO A 128 -5.26 -14.84 -10.73
N PHE A 129 -4.41 -14.49 -9.77
CA PHE A 129 -4.60 -13.31 -8.93
C PHE A 129 -3.28 -12.58 -8.64
N LEU A 130 -3.34 -11.25 -8.53
CA LEU A 130 -2.28 -10.39 -8.01
C LEU A 130 -2.90 -9.20 -7.26
N PHE A 131 -2.29 -8.78 -6.16
CA PHE A 131 -2.51 -7.46 -5.57
C PHE A 131 -1.47 -6.47 -6.04
N THR A 132 -1.87 -5.23 -6.25
CA THR A 132 -0.98 -4.06 -6.26
C THR A 132 -1.33 -3.10 -5.12
N TRP A 133 -0.37 -2.24 -4.76
CA TRP A 133 -0.38 -1.40 -3.56
C TRP A 133 -0.40 0.07 -3.96
N ASN A 134 -1.59 0.61 -4.24
CA ASN A 134 -1.77 1.91 -4.85
C ASN A 134 -1.11 3.04 -4.04
N GLY A 135 0.03 3.55 -4.53
CA GLY A 135 0.78 4.64 -3.94
C GLY A 135 1.82 4.23 -2.89
N ILE A 136 2.01 2.94 -2.63
CA ILE A 136 3.15 2.46 -1.83
C ILE A 136 4.39 2.43 -2.71
N GLU A 137 5.49 3.00 -2.23
CA GLU A 137 6.72 3.20 -3.01
C GLU A 137 7.59 1.93 -3.10
N ILE A 138 7.48 1.00 -2.15
CA ILE A 138 8.13 -0.33 -2.21
C ILE A 138 9.64 -0.18 -2.60
N ARG A 139 10.35 0.70 -1.88
CA ARG A 139 11.67 1.19 -2.33
C ARG A 139 12.70 0.06 -2.49
N GLY A 140 13.18 -0.12 -3.71
CA GLY A 140 14.18 -1.11 -4.12
C GLY A 140 13.60 -2.52 -4.32
N GLU A 141 12.29 -2.71 -4.23
CA GLU A 141 11.65 -4.03 -4.17
C GLU A 141 10.52 -4.20 -5.22
N SER A 142 10.80 -3.87 -6.48
CA SER A 142 9.81 -4.00 -7.57
C SER A 142 9.23 -5.43 -7.74
N TRP A 143 9.86 -6.44 -7.14
CA TRP A 143 9.33 -7.81 -7.01
C TRP A 143 8.03 -7.93 -6.21
N GLN A 144 7.65 -6.90 -5.45
CA GLN A 144 6.47 -6.88 -4.59
C GLN A 144 5.35 -5.99 -5.14
N ASP A 145 5.58 -5.38 -6.30
CA ASP A 145 4.69 -4.41 -6.94
C ASP A 145 3.34 -5.02 -7.37
N GLY A 146 3.39 -6.24 -7.89
CA GLY A 146 2.21 -7.07 -8.09
C GLY A 146 1.35 -6.67 -9.29
N VAL A 147 1.99 -6.36 -10.42
CA VAL A 147 1.37 -6.25 -11.74
C VAL A 147 2.01 -7.23 -12.73
N LEU A 148 1.40 -7.44 -13.90
CA LEU A 148 1.86 -8.46 -14.86
C LEU A 148 3.29 -8.23 -15.39
N GLY A 149 3.74 -6.97 -15.48
CA GLY A 149 5.10 -6.65 -15.92
C GLY A 149 6.18 -7.01 -14.90
N THR A 150 5.85 -7.08 -13.60
CA THR A 150 6.79 -7.31 -12.50
C THR A 150 6.64 -8.68 -11.86
N ASN A 151 5.43 -9.24 -11.83
CA ASN A 151 5.09 -10.47 -11.11
C ASN A 151 4.38 -11.50 -12.00
N CYS A 152 4.70 -12.78 -11.78
CA CYS A 152 3.86 -13.88 -12.26
C CYS A 152 2.62 -14.00 -11.37
N PRO A 153 1.41 -14.13 -11.94
CA PRO A 153 0.19 -14.31 -11.16
C PRO A 153 0.20 -15.51 -10.22
N ILE A 154 -0.44 -15.35 -9.06
CA ILE A 154 -0.68 -16.44 -8.10
C ILE A 154 -1.73 -17.39 -8.70
N PRO A 155 -1.40 -18.66 -9.00
CA PRO A 155 -2.39 -19.59 -9.54
C PRO A 155 -3.52 -19.89 -8.55
N PRO A 156 -4.68 -20.39 -9.03
CA PRO A 156 -5.72 -20.93 -8.16
C PRO A 156 -5.16 -21.95 -7.15
N ASN A 157 -5.62 -21.84 -5.91
CA ASN A 157 -5.21 -22.65 -4.75
C ASN A 157 -3.77 -22.47 -4.26
N TRP A 158 -3.00 -21.57 -4.87
CA TRP A 158 -1.63 -21.25 -4.42
C TRP A 158 -1.63 -20.06 -3.46
N ASN A 159 -0.48 -19.83 -2.84
CA ASN A 159 -0.24 -18.61 -2.09
C ASN A 159 1.03 -17.88 -2.51
N PHE A 160 1.09 -16.61 -2.16
CA PHE A 160 2.28 -15.79 -2.28
C PHE A 160 2.30 -14.80 -1.13
N THR A 161 3.47 -14.63 -0.51
CA THR A 161 3.67 -13.61 0.52
C THR A 161 4.36 -12.43 -0.13
N TYR A 162 3.64 -11.30 -0.16
CA TYR A 162 4.23 -10.01 -0.43
C TYR A 162 4.92 -9.52 0.85
N SER A 163 6.15 -9.05 0.73
CA SER A 163 6.95 -8.56 1.86
C SER A 163 7.67 -7.30 1.40
N PHE A 164 7.29 -6.14 1.93
CA PHE A 164 7.91 -4.86 1.57
C PHE A 164 7.97 -3.91 2.76
N GLN A 165 8.88 -2.94 2.72
CA GLN A 165 9.00 -1.91 3.75
C GLN A 165 8.29 -0.61 3.34
N VAL A 166 7.50 -0.01 4.24
CA VAL A 166 6.82 1.28 4.00
C VAL A 166 7.70 2.51 4.30
N LYS A 167 8.99 2.28 4.57
CA LYS A 167 10.08 3.25 4.85
C LYS A 167 9.66 4.59 5.44
N ASP A 168 9.58 5.63 4.63
CA ASP A 168 9.34 7.02 5.01
C ASP A 168 8.02 7.55 4.46
N GLN A 169 7.08 6.63 4.18
CA GLN A 169 5.71 6.97 3.84
C GLN A 169 4.85 7.08 5.09
N ILE A 170 3.81 7.92 5.00
CA ILE A 170 2.70 8.06 5.95
C ILE A 170 1.43 8.29 5.13
N GLY A 171 0.25 8.32 5.75
CA GLY A 171 -0.99 8.76 5.11
C GLY A 171 -1.90 7.62 4.67
N SER A 172 -2.66 7.85 3.61
CA SER A 172 -3.79 7.02 3.20
C SER A 172 -3.60 6.43 1.80
N PHE A 173 -3.64 5.11 1.71
CA PHE A 173 -3.46 4.35 0.47
C PHE A 173 -4.48 3.21 0.41
N PHE A 174 -4.43 2.37 -0.62
CA PHE A 174 -5.28 1.18 -0.70
C PHE A 174 -4.62 0.09 -1.56
N TYR A 175 -5.04 -1.16 -1.38
CA TYR A 175 -4.66 -2.27 -2.25
C TYR A 175 -5.85 -2.69 -3.10
N PHE A 176 -5.59 -3.27 -4.27
CA PHE A 176 -6.62 -3.81 -5.15
C PHE A 176 -6.07 -4.87 -6.13
N PRO A 177 -6.94 -5.70 -6.75
CA PRO A 177 -6.51 -6.71 -7.72
C PRO A 177 -6.07 -6.08 -9.05
N SER A 178 -4.86 -6.34 -9.51
CA SER A 178 -4.30 -5.70 -10.72
C SER A 178 -4.64 -6.44 -12.03
N LEU A 179 -5.27 -7.62 -11.96
CA LEU A 179 -5.48 -8.46 -13.13
C LEU A 179 -6.83 -8.20 -13.81
N SER A 180 -6.77 -7.97 -15.12
CA SER A 180 -7.94 -7.81 -15.99
C SER A 180 -8.91 -6.75 -15.44
N LEU A 181 -10.16 -7.13 -15.14
CA LEU A 181 -11.15 -6.25 -14.53
C LEU A 181 -11.52 -6.69 -13.10
N GLN A 182 -10.68 -7.50 -12.43
CA GLN A 182 -11.02 -8.07 -11.10
C GLN A 182 -11.39 -6.99 -10.07
N ARG A 183 -10.71 -5.82 -10.10
CA ARG A 183 -11.06 -4.67 -9.25
C ARG A 183 -12.52 -4.20 -9.39
N ALA A 184 -13.13 -4.33 -10.58
CA ALA A 184 -14.54 -3.99 -10.80
C ALA A 184 -15.51 -4.91 -10.04
N SER A 185 -15.05 -6.08 -9.58
CA SER A 185 -15.80 -7.00 -8.72
C SER A 185 -15.33 -6.97 -7.26
N GLY A 186 -14.61 -5.94 -6.82
CA GLY A 186 -14.17 -5.78 -5.44
C GLY A 186 -12.70 -6.14 -5.23
N GLY A 187 -12.40 -6.83 -4.14
CA GLY A 187 -11.04 -7.21 -3.79
C GLY A 187 -10.15 -6.04 -3.34
N PHE A 188 -10.70 -4.87 -3.03
CA PHE A 188 -9.93 -3.72 -2.57
C PHE A 188 -10.11 -3.46 -1.07
N GLY A 189 -9.13 -2.83 -0.43
CA GLY A 189 -9.19 -2.41 0.97
C GLY A 189 -8.18 -1.32 1.31
N PRO A 190 -8.39 -0.58 2.41
CA PRO A 190 -7.55 0.55 2.76
C PRO A 190 -6.19 0.12 3.33
N ILE A 191 -5.19 0.96 3.13
CA ILE A 191 -3.88 0.90 3.78
C ILE A 191 -3.68 2.23 4.50
N ILE A 192 -3.36 2.16 5.79
CA ILE A 192 -3.07 3.33 6.63
C ILE A 192 -1.63 3.19 7.11
N ILE A 193 -0.80 4.19 6.81
CA ILE A 193 0.55 4.29 7.34
C ILE A 193 0.61 5.44 8.33
N ASN A 194 0.81 5.11 9.61
CA ASN A 194 0.84 6.09 10.68
C ASN A 194 2.21 6.74 10.84
N ASN A 195 2.19 7.95 11.39
CA ASN A 195 3.37 8.56 11.97
C ASN A 195 3.90 7.69 13.12
N ARG A 196 5.19 7.82 13.44
CA ARG A 196 5.71 7.33 14.72
C ARG A 196 5.19 8.22 15.85
N ASP A 197 4.92 7.65 17.02
CA ASP A 197 4.41 8.37 18.21
C ASP A 197 5.21 9.64 18.58
N ARG A 198 6.51 9.65 18.25
CA ARG A 198 7.41 10.78 18.53
C ARG A 198 7.33 11.92 17.51
N ILE A 199 6.61 11.73 16.40
CA ILE A 199 6.49 12.70 15.31
C ILE A 199 5.03 13.15 15.24
N PRO A 200 4.70 14.35 15.77
CA PRO A 200 3.34 14.83 15.79
C PRO A 200 2.80 15.05 14.38
N ILE A 201 1.50 14.88 14.23
CA ILE A 201 0.76 15.30 13.04
C ILE A 201 0.66 16.84 13.00
N PRO A 202 0.57 17.47 11.82
CA PRO A 202 0.58 18.94 11.67
C PRO A 202 -0.80 19.59 11.86
N PHE A 203 -1.69 18.92 12.59
CA PHE A 203 -3.03 19.37 12.94
C PHE A 203 -3.40 18.78 14.31
N ASN A 204 -4.53 19.19 14.87
CA ASN A 204 -4.98 18.65 16.16
C ASN A 204 -5.33 17.16 16.03
N GLU A 205 -5.07 16.39 17.08
CA GLU A 205 -5.45 14.98 17.15
C GLU A 205 -6.96 14.83 16.92
N PRO A 206 -7.39 14.07 15.90
CA PRO A 206 -8.81 13.82 15.68
C PRO A 206 -9.37 12.89 16.76
N ASP A 207 -10.67 13.01 17.06
CA ASP A 207 -11.36 12.14 18.02
C ASP A 207 -11.56 10.71 17.48
N GLY A 208 -11.41 10.51 16.18
CA GLY A 208 -11.49 9.21 15.52
C GLY A 208 -11.17 9.28 14.03
N GLU A 209 -10.97 8.12 13.41
CA GLU A 209 -10.70 7.99 11.98
C GLU A 209 -11.76 7.13 11.29
N ILE A 210 -12.16 7.53 10.08
CA ILE A 210 -13.17 6.85 9.28
C ILE A 210 -12.65 6.72 7.84
N SER A 211 -12.69 5.51 7.28
CA SER A 211 -12.31 5.25 5.89
C SER A 211 -13.54 5.06 5.00
N PHE A 212 -13.52 5.69 3.84
CA PHE A 212 -14.50 5.55 2.77
C PHE A 212 -13.85 4.99 1.52
N MET A 213 -14.32 3.83 1.09
CA MET A 213 -14.05 3.26 -0.23
C MET A 213 -15.23 3.59 -1.13
N ILE A 214 -15.08 4.60 -1.99
CA ILE A 214 -16.12 5.00 -2.95
C ILE A 214 -15.76 4.50 -4.35
N GLY A 215 -16.75 4.16 -5.16
CA GLY A 215 -16.50 3.72 -6.53
C GLY A 215 -17.78 3.46 -7.31
N ASP A 216 -17.72 3.68 -8.62
CA ASP A 216 -18.76 3.23 -9.53
C ASP A 216 -18.84 1.70 -9.60
N TRP A 217 -20.04 1.21 -9.86
CA TRP A 217 -20.34 -0.22 -9.77
C TRP A 217 -21.26 -0.69 -10.87
N TYR A 218 -20.92 -1.84 -11.44
CA TYR A 218 -21.73 -2.55 -12.43
C TYR A 218 -22.40 -3.75 -11.76
N THR A 219 -23.63 -4.03 -12.16
CA THR A 219 -24.35 -5.26 -11.76
C THR A 219 -23.93 -6.49 -12.55
N GLN A 220 -23.03 -6.32 -13.52
CA GLN A 220 -22.37 -7.37 -14.26
C GLN A 220 -21.03 -7.74 -13.61
N ASN A 221 -20.69 -9.03 -13.58
CA ASN A 221 -19.41 -9.48 -13.06
C ASN A 221 -18.24 -9.04 -13.97
N HIS A 222 -17.02 -9.02 -13.43
CA HIS A 222 -15.83 -8.58 -14.15
C HIS A 222 -15.54 -9.39 -15.42
N THR A 223 -15.96 -10.66 -15.50
CA THR A 223 -15.76 -11.50 -16.70
C THR A 223 -16.71 -11.10 -17.82
N ALA A 224 -17.96 -10.73 -17.50
CA ALA A 224 -18.90 -10.18 -18.47
C ALA A 224 -18.44 -8.80 -18.97
N LEU A 225 -18.00 -7.91 -18.06
CA LEU A 225 -17.42 -6.62 -18.43
C LEU A 225 -16.20 -6.77 -19.35
N ARG A 226 -15.39 -7.81 -19.11
CA ARG A 226 -14.24 -8.16 -19.96
C ARG A 226 -14.72 -8.51 -21.38
N GLY A 227 -15.75 -9.35 -21.49
CA GLY A 227 -16.37 -9.72 -22.76
C GLY A 227 -16.92 -8.53 -23.55
N VAL A 228 -17.46 -7.51 -22.88
CA VAL A 228 -17.90 -6.24 -23.50
C VAL A 228 -16.72 -5.50 -24.14
N LEU A 229 -15.59 -5.37 -23.43
CA LEU A 229 -14.40 -4.71 -23.99
C LEU A 229 -13.78 -5.55 -25.12
N ASP A 230 -13.75 -6.87 -24.98
CA ASP A 230 -13.20 -7.79 -25.98
C ASP A 230 -14.02 -7.79 -27.29
N SER A 231 -15.33 -7.54 -27.22
CA SER A 231 -16.19 -7.37 -28.41
C SER A 231 -15.97 -6.01 -29.10
N GLY A 232 -15.25 -5.09 -28.47
CA GLY A 232 -14.98 -3.74 -28.96
C GLY A 232 -16.03 -2.71 -28.55
N GLU A 233 -16.91 -3.04 -27.61
CA GLU A 233 -17.88 -2.11 -27.02
C GLU A 233 -17.28 -1.37 -25.80
N GLU A 234 -17.79 -0.18 -25.49
CA GLU A 234 -17.46 0.49 -24.23
C GLU A 234 -18.34 -0.04 -23.09
N LEU A 235 -17.82 -0.07 -21.85
CA LEU A 235 -18.58 -0.50 -20.67
C LEU A 235 -19.86 0.33 -20.43
N GLY A 236 -19.91 1.57 -20.93
CA GLY A 236 -21.06 2.44 -20.81
C GLY A 236 -21.21 3.07 -19.42
N MET A 237 -22.45 3.36 -19.04
CA MET A 237 -22.78 3.97 -17.75
C MET A 237 -22.88 2.88 -16.67
N PRO A 238 -22.20 3.00 -15.51
CA PRO A 238 -22.36 2.10 -14.38
C PRO A 238 -23.78 2.14 -13.82
N ASP A 239 -24.12 1.14 -13.01
CA ASP A 239 -25.47 0.98 -12.45
C ASP A 239 -25.68 1.75 -11.15
N GLY A 240 -24.59 2.17 -10.50
CA GLY A 240 -24.63 2.98 -9.29
C GLY A 240 -23.24 3.32 -8.76
N VAL A 241 -23.19 3.90 -7.57
CA VAL A 241 -21.97 4.15 -6.80
C VAL A 241 -22.11 3.49 -5.45
N LEU A 242 -21.05 2.79 -5.01
CA LEU A 242 -20.98 2.22 -3.69
C LEU A 242 -20.23 3.14 -2.74
N ILE A 243 -20.64 3.14 -1.48
CA ILE A 243 -19.90 3.69 -0.34
C ILE A 243 -19.64 2.53 0.61
N ASN A 244 -18.37 2.20 0.86
CA ASN A 244 -17.95 1.07 1.68
C ASN A 244 -18.62 -0.26 1.26
N GLY A 245 -18.72 -0.49 -0.06
CA GLY A 245 -19.30 -1.71 -0.63
C GLY A 245 -20.83 -1.81 -0.54
N LYS A 246 -21.51 -0.76 -0.06
CA LYS A 246 -22.97 -0.69 0.10
C LYS A 246 -23.60 0.27 -0.90
N GLY A 247 -24.85 0.00 -1.28
CA GLY A 247 -25.62 0.83 -2.19
C GLY A 247 -26.15 2.12 -1.53
N PRO A 248 -26.91 2.94 -2.28
CA PRO A 248 -27.42 4.19 -1.77
C PRO A 248 -28.58 4.01 -0.78
N TYR A 249 -28.62 4.88 0.23
CA TYR A 249 -29.81 5.12 1.05
C TYR A 249 -31.01 5.50 0.17
N LYS A 250 -32.23 5.18 0.58
CA LYS A 250 -33.45 5.52 -0.17
C LYS A 250 -33.79 7.02 -0.04
N TYR A 251 -33.10 7.86 -0.80
CA TYR A 251 -33.33 9.32 -0.83
C TYR A 251 -34.40 9.74 -1.86
N THR A 252 -34.75 8.86 -2.81
CA THR A 252 -35.81 9.06 -3.82
C THR A 252 -36.51 7.74 -4.14
N SER A 253 -37.60 7.79 -4.88
CA SER A 253 -38.32 6.59 -5.36
C SER A 253 -37.56 5.77 -6.42
N SER A 254 -36.47 6.31 -6.99
CA SER A 254 -35.65 5.57 -7.96
C SER A 254 -34.71 4.56 -7.32
N VAL A 255 -34.43 4.70 -6.02
CA VAL A 255 -33.67 3.72 -5.25
C VAL A 255 -34.63 2.62 -4.77
N PRO A 256 -34.39 1.34 -5.11
CA PRO A 256 -35.22 0.22 -4.67
C PRO A 256 -35.28 0.07 -3.14
N ASP A 257 -36.35 -0.54 -2.64
CA ASP A 257 -36.43 -0.96 -1.23
C ASP A 257 -35.45 -2.09 -0.92
N GLY A 258 -34.98 -2.15 0.33
CA GLY A 258 -34.10 -3.24 0.81
C GLY A 258 -32.63 -3.12 0.44
N ILE A 259 -32.21 -2.01 -0.20
CA ILE A 259 -30.80 -1.72 -0.44
C ILE A 259 -30.10 -1.42 0.89
N HIS A 260 -29.07 -2.21 1.21
CA HIS A 260 -28.19 -1.91 2.33
C HIS A 260 -27.33 -0.70 2.00
N TYR A 261 -27.29 0.26 2.92
CA TYR A 261 -26.55 1.51 2.79
C TYR A 261 -25.60 1.73 3.96
N GLU A 262 -24.66 2.66 3.79
CA GLU A 262 -23.68 2.98 4.83
C GLU A 262 -24.26 3.93 5.87
N THR A 263 -24.01 3.65 7.15
CA THR A 263 -24.33 4.53 8.27
C THR A 263 -23.07 4.71 9.12
N ILE A 264 -22.66 5.96 9.28
CA ILE A 264 -21.47 6.36 10.01
C ILE A 264 -21.93 7.04 11.29
N ASN A 265 -21.62 6.43 12.43
CA ASN A 265 -21.99 6.95 13.74
C ASN A 265 -20.93 7.93 14.23
N VAL A 266 -21.35 9.12 14.65
CA VAL A 266 -20.48 10.21 15.10
C VAL A 266 -21.06 10.92 16.32
N ASP A 267 -20.17 11.55 17.09
CA ASP A 267 -20.55 12.30 18.29
C ASP A 267 -20.58 13.82 18.03
N PRO A 268 -21.60 14.54 18.53
CA PRO A 268 -21.69 15.99 18.36
C PRO A 268 -20.47 16.72 18.92
N GLY A 269 -19.98 17.72 18.17
CA GLY A 269 -18.84 18.54 18.55
C GLY A 269 -17.46 17.87 18.40
N LYS A 270 -17.41 16.58 18.06
CA LYS A 270 -16.14 15.87 17.79
C LYS A 270 -15.64 16.14 16.38
N THR A 271 -14.33 15.98 16.17
CA THR A 271 -13.69 16.10 14.86
C THR A 271 -13.11 14.77 14.43
N TYR A 272 -13.54 14.26 13.28
CA TYR A 272 -13.07 13.00 12.73
C TYR A 272 -12.15 13.23 11.54
N ARG A 273 -11.12 12.39 11.39
CA ARG A 273 -10.32 12.30 10.17
C ARG A 273 -10.99 11.32 9.22
N ILE A 274 -11.50 11.86 8.10
CA ILE A 274 -12.17 11.11 7.05
C ILE A 274 -11.19 10.86 5.91
N ARG A 275 -10.88 9.59 5.65
CA ARG A 275 -9.98 9.13 4.57
C ARG A 275 -10.83 8.59 3.42
N VAL A 276 -10.78 9.21 2.25
CA VAL A 276 -11.63 8.86 1.10
C VAL A 276 -10.78 8.37 -0.05
N HIS A 277 -11.12 7.19 -0.57
CA HIS A 277 -10.42 6.52 -1.67
C HIS A 277 -11.40 6.26 -2.81
N ASN A 278 -11.06 6.68 -4.03
CA ASN A 278 -11.83 6.29 -5.22
C ASN A 278 -11.24 5.03 -5.85
N VAL A 279 -11.91 3.90 -5.62
CA VAL A 279 -11.54 2.55 -6.07
C VAL A 279 -12.37 2.05 -7.25
N GLY A 280 -13.09 2.97 -7.89
CA GLY A 280 -13.98 2.67 -9.00
C GLY A 280 -13.30 2.07 -10.24
N THR A 281 -14.12 1.84 -11.26
CA THR A 281 -13.66 1.39 -12.56
C THR A 281 -13.07 2.57 -13.32
N SER A 282 -13.85 3.63 -13.56
CA SER A 282 -13.39 4.78 -14.38
C SER A 282 -14.05 6.12 -14.03
N THR A 283 -14.97 6.14 -13.07
CA THR A 283 -15.79 7.34 -12.81
C THR A 283 -15.12 8.27 -11.79
N SER A 284 -15.00 9.55 -12.12
CA SER A 284 -14.65 10.59 -11.14
C SER A 284 -15.86 10.91 -10.27
N LEU A 285 -15.67 11.00 -8.96
CA LEU A 285 -16.75 11.18 -7.99
C LEU A 285 -16.55 12.45 -7.19
N ASN A 286 -17.61 13.25 -7.04
CA ASN A 286 -17.63 14.35 -6.09
C ASN A 286 -18.14 13.84 -4.75
N PHE A 287 -17.31 13.94 -3.71
CA PHE A 287 -17.62 13.57 -2.34
C PHE A 287 -18.01 14.80 -1.52
N ARG A 288 -19.06 14.68 -0.69
CA ARG A 288 -19.53 15.76 0.18
C ARG A 288 -20.42 15.22 1.30
N ILE A 289 -20.52 16.00 2.37
CA ILE A 289 -21.37 15.71 3.52
C ILE A 289 -22.31 16.90 3.72
N GLN A 290 -23.61 16.64 3.78
CA GLN A 290 -24.64 17.68 3.89
C GLN A 290 -24.35 18.59 5.08
N ASN A 291 -24.27 19.90 4.82
CA ASN A 291 -24.01 20.97 5.79
C ASN A 291 -22.66 20.92 6.52
N HIS A 292 -21.74 20.02 6.16
CA HIS A 292 -20.43 19.92 6.79
C HIS A 292 -19.34 20.43 5.85
N LYS A 293 -18.37 21.16 6.41
CA LYS A 293 -17.13 21.50 5.71
C LYS A 293 -16.10 20.41 5.92
N MET A 294 -15.27 20.21 4.91
CA MET A 294 -14.16 19.26 4.88
C MET A 294 -12.86 20.03 4.78
N LEU A 295 -12.03 19.98 5.82
CA LEU A 295 -10.72 20.61 5.83
C LEU A 295 -9.69 19.63 5.27
N LEU A 296 -9.17 19.88 4.07
CA LEU A 296 -8.15 19.02 3.44
C LEU A 296 -6.84 19.06 4.25
N VAL A 297 -6.35 17.90 4.67
CA VAL A 297 -5.12 17.79 5.48
C VAL A 297 -4.06 16.86 4.91
N GLU A 298 -4.42 15.88 4.07
CA GLU A 298 -3.46 14.97 3.44
C GLU A 298 -3.93 14.51 2.05
N THR A 299 -2.97 14.36 1.13
CA THR A 299 -3.13 13.85 -0.23
C THR A 299 -2.07 12.78 -0.48
N GLU A 300 -2.49 11.53 -0.68
CA GLU A 300 -1.64 10.37 -1.04
C GLU A 300 -0.26 10.34 -0.34
N GLY A 301 -0.29 10.56 0.97
CA GLY A 301 0.85 10.48 1.87
C GLY A 301 1.57 11.77 2.22
N HIS A 302 1.09 12.91 1.71
CA HIS A 302 1.71 14.21 1.95
C HIS A 302 0.74 15.19 2.61
N TYR A 303 1.21 15.90 3.64
CA TYR A 303 0.36 16.87 4.34
C TYR A 303 0.16 18.13 3.51
N ASN A 304 -1.05 18.67 3.54
CA ASN A 304 -1.43 19.83 2.74
C ASN A 304 -1.46 21.13 3.54
N SER A 305 -1.31 22.25 2.83
CA SER A 305 -1.72 23.56 3.33
C SER A 305 -3.25 23.53 3.47
N GLN A 306 -3.72 23.64 4.72
CA GLN A 306 -5.09 23.30 5.06
C GLN A 306 -6.10 24.25 4.41
N THR A 307 -7.03 23.69 3.64
CA THR A 307 -8.05 24.45 2.90
C THR A 307 -9.41 23.81 3.10
N ASN A 308 -10.44 24.62 3.35
CA ASN A 308 -11.81 24.16 3.55
C ASN A 308 -12.54 24.00 2.22
N PHE A 309 -13.27 22.89 2.09
CA PHE A 309 -14.13 22.56 0.97
C PHE A 309 -15.53 22.17 1.45
N THR A 310 -16.56 22.46 0.66
CA THR A 310 -17.93 21.96 0.89
C THR A 310 -18.19 20.64 0.16
N ASP A 311 -17.43 20.40 -0.89
CA ASP A 311 -17.46 19.24 -1.76
C ASP A 311 -16.09 19.11 -2.42
N PHE A 312 -15.74 17.90 -2.87
CA PHE A 312 -14.42 17.63 -3.40
C PHE A 312 -14.46 16.56 -4.49
N ASP A 313 -13.94 16.88 -5.67
CA ASP A 313 -13.78 15.93 -6.77
C ASP A 313 -12.60 14.98 -6.49
N ILE A 314 -12.86 13.67 -6.49
CA ILE A 314 -11.89 12.59 -6.27
C ILE A 314 -11.89 11.68 -7.50
N HIS A 315 -10.76 11.64 -8.19
CA HIS A 315 -10.61 10.84 -9.41
C HIS A 315 -10.18 9.40 -9.09
N VAL A 316 -10.44 8.47 -10.01
CA VAL A 316 -10.13 7.04 -9.80
C VAL A 316 -8.63 6.86 -9.49
N GLY A 317 -8.31 6.08 -8.46
CA GLY A 317 -6.94 5.88 -8.01
C GLY A 317 -6.49 6.83 -6.89
N GLN A 318 -7.20 7.93 -6.63
CA GLN A 318 -6.77 8.94 -5.66
C GLN A 318 -7.27 8.68 -4.24
N SER A 319 -6.50 9.20 -3.28
CA SER A 319 -6.80 9.16 -1.85
C SER A 319 -6.59 10.52 -1.17
N TYR A 320 -7.53 10.94 -0.34
CA TYR A 320 -7.47 12.20 0.41
C TYR A 320 -7.92 12.02 1.86
N SER A 321 -7.35 12.81 2.78
CA SER A 321 -7.87 12.94 4.15
C SER A 321 -8.43 14.34 4.41
N PHE A 322 -9.56 14.37 5.10
CA PHE A 322 -10.21 15.59 5.57
C PHE A 322 -10.42 15.54 7.08
N LEU A 323 -10.32 16.68 7.76
CA LEU A 323 -10.90 16.85 9.09
C LEU A 323 -12.33 17.39 8.94
N VAL A 324 -13.27 16.73 9.61
CA VAL A 324 -14.68 17.12 9.63
C VAL A 324 -15.14 17.23 11.07
N THR A 325 -15.57 18.42 11.47
CA THR A 325 -16.14 18.69 12.79
C THR A 325 -17.65 18.52 12.75
N MET A 326 -18.19 17.80 13.73
CA MET A 326 -19.63 17.52 13.87
C MET A 326 -20.36 18.70 14.54
N ASP A 327 -20.31 19.86 13.89
CA ASP A 327 -20.78 21.15 14.41
C ASP A 327 -22.24 21.49 14.04
N GLN A 328 -22.93 20.59 13.32
CA GLN A 328 -24.32 20.78 12.90
C GLN A 328 -25.34 20.39 13.98
N ASN A 329 -26.63 20.63 13.71
CA ASN A 329 -27.72 20.31 14.63
C ASN A 329 -27.80 18.81 14.89
N ALA A 330 -27.50 18.45 16.14
CA ALA A 330 -27.40 17.08 16.60
C ALA A 330 -28.74 16.35 16.75
N SER A 331 -29.87 17.01 16.47
CA SER A 331 -31.22 16.41 16.56
C SER A 331 -31.63 15.64 15.29
N THR A 332 -30.83 15.71 14.22
CA THR A 332 -31.12 15.13 12.91
C THR A 332 -29.87 14.54 12.26
N ASP A 333 -30.04 13.50 11.44
CA ASP A 333 -28.97 12.93 10.62
C ASP A 333 -28.69 13.74 9.35
N TYR A 334 -27.56 13.46 8.70
CA TYR A 334 -27.10 14.14 7.49
C TYR A 334 -26.75 13.17 6.37
N TYR A 335 -26.91 13.58 5.11
CA TYR A 335 -26.49 12.78 3.97
C TYR A 335 -24.98 12.85 3.71
N ILE A 336 -24.37 11.69 3.45
CA ILE A 336 -23.05 11.55 2.84
C ILE A 336 -23.27 11.22 1.37
N VAL A 337 -22.68 11.95 0.44
CA VAL A 337 -22.97 11.81 -1.00
C VAL A 337 -21.68 11.65 -1.80
N ALA A 338 -21.68 10.68 -2.70
CA ALA A 338 -20.69 10.51 -3.75
C ALA A 338 -21.42 10.42 -5.11
N SER A 339 -21.23 11.40 -6.00
CA SER A 339 -21.94 11.44 -7.29
C SER A 339 -20.99 11.60 -8.48
N ALA A 340 -21.36 11.03 -9.62
CA ALA A 340 -20.55 11.10 -10.85
C ALA A 340 -20.29 12.55 -11.31
N ARG A 341 -19.11 12.76 -11.90
CA ARG A 341 -18.62 14.03 -12.46
C ARG A 341 -18.13 13.83 -13.89
N PHE A 342 -18.07 14.93 -14.65
CA PHE A 342 -17.68 15.00 -16.05
C PHE A 342 -18.57 14.16 -16.97
N VAL A 343 -19.85 14.10 -16.63
CA VAL A 343 -20.91 13.35 -17.31
C VAL A 343 -22.16 14.22 -17.45
N ASN A 344 -23.14 13.77 -18.25
CA ASN A 344 -24.46 14.41 -18.26
C ASN A 344 -25.20 14.05 -16.97
N GLU A 345 -25.14 14.92 -15.96
CA GLU A 345 -25.72 14.70 -14.62
C GLU A 345 -27.22 14.35 -14.66
N THR A 346 -27.98 14.88 -15.63
CA THR A 346 -29.41 14.55 -15.78
C THR A 346 -29.62 13.11 -16.23
N ALA A 347 -28.75 12.59 -17.10
CA ALA A 347 -28.78 11.19 -17.52
C ALA A 347 -28.17 10.24 -16.47
N TRP A 348 -27.23 10.74 -15.65
CA TRP A 348 -26.45 9.96 -14.69
C TRP A 348 -26.96 10.05 -13.24
N GLN A 349 -28.20 10.51 -13.02
CA GLN A 349 -28.78 10.67 -11.68
C GLN A 349 -28.72 9.41 -10.81
N ARG A 350 -28.82 8.22 -11.43
CA ARG A 350 -28.72 6.91 -10.76
C ARG A 350 -27.30 6.58 -10.26
N VAL A 351 -26.27 7.23 -10.82
CA VAL A 351 -24.86 7.03 -10.46
C VAL A 351 -24.51 7.95 -9.28
N THR A 352 -25.25 7.72 -8.19
CA THR A 352 -25.14 8.47 -6.94
C THR A 352 -25.17 7.49 -5.77
N GLY A 353 -24.13 7.54 -4.95
CA GLY A 353 -24.02 6.82 -3.69
C GLY A 353 -24.44 7.73 -2.56
N VAL A 354 -25.27 7.22 -1.65
CA VAL A 354 -25.77 7.98 -0.49
C VAL A 354 -25.64 7.15 0.77
N GLY A 355 -24.93 7.68 1.76
CA GLY A 355 -24.85 7.15 3.11
C GLY A 355 -25.50 8.10 4.11
N ILE A 356 -25.59 7.67 5.36
CA ILE A 356 -26.11 8.44 6.48
C ILE A 356 -24.98 8.73 7.47
N LEU A 357 -24.81 10.00 7.82
CA LEU A 357 -24.03 10.44 8.97
C LEU A 357 -24.98 10.56 10.15
N HIS A 358 -24.92 9.60 11.07
CA HIS A 358 -25.80 9.50 12.22
C HIS A 358 -25.13 10.12 13.46
N TYR A 359 -25.75 11.17 13.99
CA TYR A 359 -25.32 11.79 15.24
C TYR A 359 -25.84 10.96 16.43
N SER A 360 -25.01 10.69 17.44
CA SER A 360 -25.35 9.76 18.54
C SER A 360 -26.56 10.14 19.39
N ASN A 361 -26.99 11.40 19.36
CA ASN A 361 -28.19 11.91 20.03
C ASN A 361 -29.31 12.30 19.05
N SER A 362 -29.20 11.88 17.79
CA SER A 362 -30.18 12.18 16.74
C SER A 362 -31.40 11.28 16.88
N GLU A 363 -32.57 11.90 16.88
CA GLU A 363 -33.87 11.22 16.80
C GLU A 363 -34.53 11.42 15.42
N GLY A 364 -33.98 12.32 14.59
CA GLY A 364 -34.51 12.68 13.28
C GLY A 364 -33.72 12.08 12.13
N GLN A 365 -34.42 11.62 11.10
CA GLN A 365 -33.78 11.14 9.87
C GLN A 365 -33.20 12.28 9.03
N ALA A 366 -32.20 11.95 8.21
CA ALA A 366 -31.68 12.87 7.20
C ALA A 366 -32.81 13.30 6.25
N SER A 367 -32.87 14.60 5.96
CA SER A 367 -33.98 15.19 5.20
C SER A 367 -33.51 16.35 4.31
N GLY A 368 -34.42 16.82 3.46
CA GLY A 368 -34.11 17.82 2.45
C GLY A 368 -33.44 17.25 1.19
N PRO A 369 -33.09 18.12 0.22
CA PRO A 369 -32.41 17.70 -0.99
C PRO A 369 -30.97 17.27 -0.69
N LEU A 370 -30.44 16.35 -1.51
CA LEU A 370 -29.01 16.07 -1.49
C LEU A 370 -28.23 17.37 -1.80
N PRO A 371 -27.09 17.62 -1.14
CA PRO A 371 -26.21 18.71 -1.54
C PRO A 371 -25.84 18.57 -3.02
N VAL A 372 -25.77 19.68 -3.75
CA VAL A 372 -25.43 19.72 -5.18
C VAL A 372 -23.97 20.16 -5.32
N PRO A 373 -23.15 19.46 -6.13
CA PRO A 373 -21.76 19.86 -6.33
C PRO A 373 -21.66 21.11 -7.22
N ALA A 374 -20.51 21.79 -7.21
CA ALA A 374 -20.27 22.91 -8.12
C ALA A 374 -20.30 22.44 -9.59
N THR A 375 -21.05 23.10 -10.48
CA THR A 375 -21.19 22.65 -11.89
C THR A 375 -19.85 22.59 -12.63
N ASP A 376 -19.60 21.47 -13.30
CA ASP A 376 -18.46 21.20 -14.18
C ASP A 376 -18.78 21.46 -15.67
N VAL A 377 -20.05 21.36 -16.06
CA VAL A 377 -20.50 21.51 -17.46
C VAL A 377 -20.40 22.95 -17.96
N SER A 378 -20.85 23.93 -17.18
CA SER A 378 -20.87 25.34 -17.61
C SER A 378 -19.54 26.08 -17.42
N GLN A 379 -18.66 25.53 -16.59
CA GLN A 379 -17.36 26.12 -16.25
C GLN A 379 -16.26 25.04 -16.23
N PRO A 380 -15.98 24.39 -17.38
CA PRO A 380 -15.01 23.30 -17.44
C PRO A 380 -13.59 23.73 -17.08
N TRP A 381 -13.28 25.03 -17.10
CA TRP A 381 -11.99 25.54 -16.65
C TRP A 381 -11.89 25.67 -15.12
N SER A 382 -13.01 25.83 -14.41
CA SER A 382 -13.01 26.03 -12.95
C SER A 382 -12.75 24.75 -12.18
N VAL A 383 -12.98 23.59 -12.79
CA VAL A 383 -12.72 22.26 -12.20
C VAL A 383 -11.24 22.06 -11.86
N MET A 384 -10.32 22.68 -12.63
CA MET A 384 -8.90 22.67 -12.32
C MET A 384 -8.54 23.53 -11.10
N ASN A 385 -9.38 24.49 -10.71
CA ASN A 385 -9.06 25.37 -9.58
C ASN A 385 -8.96 24.60 -8.27
N GLN A 386 -9.81 23.58 -8.07
CA GLN A 386 -9.73 22.70 -6.90
C GLN A 386 -8.36 22.05 -6.83
N GLN A 387 -7.91 21.43 -7.92
CA GLN A 387 -6.65 20.68 -7.96
C GLN A 387 -5.43 21.61 -7.86
N ARG A 388 -5.48 22.80 -8.48
CA ARG A 388 -4.44 23.85 -8.33
C ARG A 388 -4.35 24.44 -6.92
N ALA A 389 -5.44 24.40 -6.14
CA ALA A 389 -5.44 24.88 -4.76
C ALA A 389 -4.74 23.91 -3.80
N ILE A 390 -4.53 22.65 -4.19
CA ILE A 390 -3.85 21.65 -3.37
C ILE A 390 -2.36 21.96 -3.36
N LYS A 391 -1.87 22.33 -2.18
CA LYS A 391 -0.47 22.66 -1.93
C LYS A 391 0.09 21.80 -0.81
N GLN A 392 1.37 21.46 -0.91
CA GLN A 392 2.06 20.76 0.17
C GLN A 392 2.34 21.70 1.33
N ASN A 393 2.16 21.23 2.57
CA ASN A 393 2.64 21.95 3.75
C ASN A 393 4.15 21.71 3.90
N THR A 394 4.93 22.65 3.38
CA THR A 394 6.40 22.58 3.37
C THR A 394 7.03 22.62 4.77
N SER A 395 6.30 23.11 5.78
CA SER A 395 6.77 23.18 7.16
C SER A 395 6.47 21.92 7.99
N ALA A 396 5.50 21.11 7.56
CA ALA A 396 5.09 19.92 8.29
C ALA A 396 6.14 18.81 8.15
N SER A 397 6.48 18.17 9.28
CA SER A 397 7.23 16.92 9.30
C SER A 397 6.42 15.79 8.64
N GLY A 398 7.08 14.97 7.84
CA GLY A 398 6.50 13.75 7.28
C GLY A 398 6.75 12.55 8.18
N ALA A 399 7.19 11.43 7.60
CA ALA A 399 7.64 10.25 8.36
C ALA A 399 8.89 10.48 9.23
N ARG A 400 9.62 11.57 8.98
CA ARG A 400 10.82 11.98 9.73
C ARG A 400 10.63 13.41 10.23
N PRO A 401 11.38 13.84 11.27
CA PRO A 401 11.26 15.21 11.80
C PRO A 401 11.57 16.30 10.76
N ASN A 402 12.28 15.96 9.67
CA ASN A 402 12.59 16.91 8.61
C ASN A 402 11.30 17.42 7.93
N PRO A 403 11.18 18.75 7.73
CA PRO A 403 10.04 19.32 7.00
C PRO A 403 9.96 18.79 5.57
N GLN A 404 8.74 18.60 5.06
CA GLN A 404 8.49 18.14 3.69
C GLN A 404 9.01 19.12 2.62
N GLY A 405 9.22 20.40 2.95
CA GLY A 405 9.82 21.40 2.06
C GLY A 405 11.35 21.39 2.03
N SER A 406 12.01 20.48 2.74
CA SER A 406 13.48 20.38 2.76
C SER A 406 14.08 19.87 1.44
N TYR A 407 13.26 19.29 0.56
CA TYR A 407 13.67 18.86 -0.77
C TYR A 407 13.32 19.93 -1.80
N HIS A 408 14.32 20.69 -2.25
CA HIS A 408 14.16 21.81 -3.20
C HIS A 408 14.07 21.33 -4.65
N TYR A 409 13.04 20.55 -4.96
CA TYR A 409 12.83 19.94 -6.28
C TYR A 409 12.85 20.94 -7.45
N GLY A 410 12.41 22.18 -7.22
CA GLY A 410 12.35 23.24 -8.23
C GLY A 410 13.71 23.78 -8.68
N GLU A 411 14.78 23.50 -7.94
CA GLU A 411 16.14 23.93 -8.24
C GLU A 411 16.96 22.84 -8.97
N ILE A 412 16.40 21.63 -9.10
CA ILE A 412 17.07 20.48 -9.70
C ILE A 412 16.92 20.52 -11.22
N ASN A 413 18.04 20.38 -11.93
CA ASN A 413 18.05 20.35 -13.38
C ASN A 413 17.31 19.12 -13.92
N ILE A 414 16.36 19.36 -14.82
CA ILE A 414 15.64 18.30 -15.52
C ILE A 414 16.60 17.61 -16.51
N THR A 415 16.78 16.31 -16.32
CA THR A 415 17.66 15.43 -17.11
C THR A 415 16.98 14.83 -18.34
N GLY A 416 15.64 14.79 -18.37
CA GLY A 416 14.85 14.27 -19.49
C GLY A 416 13.39 14.70 -19.41
N THR A 417 12.73 14.81 -20.57
CA THR A 417 11.32 15.19 -20.69
C THR A 417 10.56 14.18 -21.53
N TYR A 418 9.54 13.57 -20.93
CA TYR A 418 8.62 12.65 -21.59
C TYR A 418 7.25 13.31 -21.75
N ILE A 419 6.63 13.22 -22.93
CA ILE A 419 5.24 13.60 -23.14
C ILE A 419 4.46 12.32 -23.38
N LEU A 420 3.61 11.94 -22.43
CA LEU A 420 2.76 10.76 -22.51
C LEU A 420 1.35 11.20 -22.90
N ARG A 421 1.04 11.07 -24.19
CA ARG A 421 -0.24 11.48 -24.76
C ARG A 421 -1.19 10.30 -24.87
N SER A 422 -2.37 10.47 -24.28
CA SER A 422 -3.53 9.60 -24.46
C SER A 422 -4.42 10.10 -25.60
N MET A 423 -5.02 9.16 -26.32
CA MET A 423 -5.97 9.37 -27.42
C MET A 423 -7.18 8.46 -27.19
N PRO A 424 -8.35 8.75 -27.81
CA PRO A 424 -9.47 7.82 -27.78
C PRO A 424 -9.05 6.42 -28.27
N PRO A 425 -9.64 5.34 -27.71
CA PRO A 425 -9.37 3.99 -28.17
C PRO A 425 -9.55 3.83 -29.68
N THR A 426 -8.70 3.01 -30.30
CA THR A 426 -8.67 2.80 -31.75
C THR A 426 -8.49 1.33 -32.08
N LYS A 427 -8.74 0.95 -33.34
CA LYS A 427 -8.57 -0.44 -33.78
C LYS A 427 -7.10 -0.71 -34.12
N ILE A 428 -6.53 -1.73 -33.46
CA ILE A 428 -5.20 -2.27 -33.76
C ILE A 428 -5.39 -3.77 -34.01
N ASN A 429 -5.01 -4.24 -35.20
CA ASN A 429 -5.20 -5.65 -35.62
C ASN A 429 -6.64 -6.16 -35.46
N GLY A 430 -7.64 -5.30 -35.68
CA GLY A 430 -9.07 -5.64 -35.61
C GLY A 430 -9.70 -5.51 -34.22
N SER A 431 -8.92 -5.38 -33.15
CA SER A 431 -9.42 -5.20 -31.78
C SER A 431 -9.34 -3.74 -31.35
N VAL A 432 -10.32 -3.25 -30.58
CA VAL A 432 -10.23 -1.93 -29.94
C VAL A 432 -9.14 -1.97 -28.88
N ARG A 433 -8.28 -0.95 -28.86
CA ARG A 433 -7.13 -0.82 -27.96
C ARG A 433 -6.96 0.63 -27.54
N ALA A 434 -6.45 0.83 -26.33
CA ALA A 434 -6.05 2.13 -25.83
C ALA A 434 -4.51 2.24 -25.86
N THR A 435 -4.01 3.46 -26.04
CA THR A 435 -2.57 3.68 -26.28
C THR A 435 -2.00 4.82 -25.45
N LEU A 436 -0.70 4.73 -25.16
CA LEU A 436 0.14 5.84 -24.77
C LEU A 436 1.16 6.07 -25.89
N ASN A 437 1.21 7.29 -26.43
CA ASN A 437 2.08 7.65 -27.57
C ASN A 437 1.94 6.71 -28.79
N GLY A 438 0.74 6.18 -29.03
CA GLY A 438 0.47 5.26 -30.14
C GLY A 438 0.88 3.80 -29.88
N ILE A 439 1.36 3.47 -28.67
CA ILE A 439 1.65 2.09 -28.27
C ILE A 439 0.54 1.62 -27.35
N SER A 440 -0.14 0.55 -27.74
CA SER A 440 -0.94 -0.26 -26.82
C SER A 440 -0.03 -1.30 -26.22
N PHE A 441 0.12 -1.28 -24.90
CA PHE A 441 1.06 -2.14 -24.22
C PHE A 441 0.60 -3.59 -24.23
N LEU A 442 1.50 -4.48 -24.66
CA LEU A 442 1.28 -5.91 -24.62
C LEU A 442 1.97 -6.49 -23.39
N ASN A 443 1.16 -6.97 -22.44
CA ASN A 443 1.70 -7.65 -21.26
C ASN A 443 2.50 -8.90 -21.66
N PRO A 444 3.79 -8.99 -21.30
CA PRO A 444 4.61 -10.13 -21.66
C PRO A 444 4.22 -11.36 -20.82
N SER A 445 4.35 -12.56 -21.41
CA SER A 445 4.07 -13.81 -20.68
C SER A 445 5.11 -14.13 -19.58
N THR A 446 6.31 -13.55 -19.69
CA THR A 446 7.36 -13.58 -18.67
C THR A 446 7.53 -12.14 -18.14
N PRO A 447 7.37 -11.88 -16.84
CA PRO A 447 7.65 -10.58 -16.24
C PRO A 447 9.06 -10.08 -16.55
N MET A 448 9.21 -8.78 -16.73
CA MET A 448 10.45 -8.13 -17.15
C MET A 448 11.58 -8.37 -16.15
N ARG A 449 11.25 -8.35 -14.86
CA ARG A 449 12.18 -8.63 -13.76
C ARG A 449 12.80 -10.02 -13.84
N LEU A 450 11.97 -11.02 -14.09
CA LEU A 450 12.44 -12.39 -14.30
C LEU A 450 13.23 -12.52 -15.61
N ALA A 451 12.78 -11.83 -16.67
CA ALA A 451 13.48 -11.81 -17.94
C ALA A 451 14.89 -11.23 -17.82
N ASP A 452 15.05 -10.11 -17.10
CA ASP A 452 16.34 -9.50 -16.78
C ASP A 452 17.24 -10.46 -15.98
N LYS A 453 16.73 -11.00 -14.85
CA LYS A 453 17.51 -11.88 -13.95
C LYS A 453 17.97 -13.16 -14.66
N HIS A 454 17.12 -13.74 -15.51
CA HIS A 454 17.38 -15.00 -16.22
C HIS A 454 17.83 -14.82 -17.68
N LYS A 455 18.10 -13.59 -18.12
CA LYS A 455 18.59 -13.26 -19.47
C LYS A 455 17.70 -13.81 -20.60
N VAL A 456 16.39 -13.71 -20.41
CA VAL A 456 15.39 -14.10 -21.42
C VAL A 456 15.27 -12.98 -22.45
N ASN A 457 15.69 -13.23 -23.67
CA ASN A 457 15.68 -12.25 -24.75
C ASN A 457 14.29 -12.09 -25.38
N GLY A 458 14.01 -10.90 -25.91
CA GLY A 458 12.80 -10.64 -26.73
C GLY A 458 11.51 -10.44 -25.93
N VAL A 459 11.59 -10.30 -24.61
CA VAL A 459 10.42 -10.08 -23.74
C VAL A 459 9.84 -8.66 -23.88
N TYR A 460 10.70 -7.66 -24.03
CA TYR A 460 10.32 -6.25 -24.20
C TYR A 460 11.39 -5.50 -25.00
N LYS A 461 11.08 -4.26 -25.38
CA LYS A 461 11.97 -3.32 -26.06
C LYS A 461 12.14 -2.04 -25.24
N LEU A 462 13.33 -1.44 -25.31
CA LEU A 462 13.70 -0.20 -24.62
C LEU A 462 13.58 1.03 -25.54
N ASP A 463 12.53 1.08 -26.35
CA ASP A 463 12.34 2.04 -27.44
C ASP A 463 11.04 2.85 -27.31
N PHE A 464 10.50 2.97 -26.10
CA PHE A 464 9.28 3.75 -25.89
C PHE A 464 9.56 5.22 -26.24
N PRO A 465 8.72 5.87 -27.06
CA PRO A 465 9.00 7.20 -27.58
C PRO A 465 8.83 8.26 -26.49
N GLU A 466 9.84 9.12 -26.34
CA GLU A 466 9.83 10.25 -25.41
C GLU A 466 8.73 11.26 -25.73
N ARG A 467 8.36 11.40 -27.00
CA ARG A 467 7.30 12.30 -27.47
C ARG A 467 6.35 11.57 -28.42
N PRO A 468 5.06 11.93 -28.45
CA PRO A 468 4.13 11.32 -29.39
C PRO A 468 4.51 11.64 -30.84
N ALA A 469 4.30 10.68 -31.74
CA ALA A 469 4.58 10.82 -33.16
C ALA A 469 3.30 10.56 -33.98
N ASP A 470 2.71 11.61 -34.55
CA ASP A 470 1.43 11.55 -35.27
C ASP A 470 1.52 10.75 -36.59
N ASN A 471 2.71 10.60 -37.13
CA ASN A 471 2.98 9.89 -38.38
C ASN A 471 3.18 8.37 -38.20
N ILE A 472 3.23 7.87 -36.97
CA ILE A 472 3.42 6.45 -36.68
C ILE A 472 2.04 5.84 -36.36
N PRO A 473 1.58 4.83 -37.13
CA PRO A 473 0.33 4.15 -36.84
C PRO A 473 0.35 3.49 -35.45
N PRO A 474 -0.78 3.50 -34.73
CA PRO A 474 -0.90 2.80 -33.46
C PRO A 474 -0.58 1.31 -33.60
N ARG A 475 0.16 0.76 -32.63
CA ARG A 475 0.63 -0.63 -32.66
C ARG A 475 0.59 -1.29 -31.29
N LEU A 476 0.54 -2.63 -31.30
CA LEU A 476 0.57 -3.46 -30.10
C LEU A 476 2.02 -3.90 -29.84
N GLU A 477 2.61 -3.52 -28.71
CA GLU A 477 4.02 -3.79 -28.44
C GLU A 477 4.35 -3.76 -26.94
N SER A 478 5.33 -4.56 -26.52
CA SER A 478 5.91 -4.52 -25.18
C SER A 478 7.11 -3.55 -25.15
N SER A 479 6.84 -2.26 -25.39
CA SER A 479 7.85 -1.19 -25.41
C SER A 479 7.82 -0.40 -24.11
N ILE A 480 8.97 -0.18 -23.49
CA ILE A 480 9.10 0.44 -22.17
C ILE A 480 10.14 1.56 -22.17
N ILE A 481 10.02 2.47 -21.21
CA ILE A 481 10.93 3.59 -21.00
C ILE A 481 12.23 3.08 -20.36
N ASN A 482 13.36 3.45 -20.95
CA ASN A 482 14.68 3.20 -20.38
C ASN A 482 15.14 4.44 -19.60
N ALA A 483 15.26 4.32 -18.29
CA ALA A 483 15.63 5.44 -17.43
C ALA A 483 16.83 5.10 -16.55
N THR A 484 17.54 6.14 -16.09
CA THR A 484 18.78 5.98 -15.33
C THR A 484 18.56 6.43 -13.89
N TYR A 485 19.04 5.62 -12.95
CA TYR A 485 19.00 5.94 -11.52
C TYR A 485 19.65 7.29 -11.21
N LYS A 486 19.10 8.03 -10.24
CA LYS A 486 19.43 9.43 -9.90
C LYS A 486 19.13 10.46 -11.00
N GLY A 487 18.42 10.08 -12.07
CA GLY A 487 17.84 11.05 -12.99
C GLY A 487 16.76 11.88 -12.29
N PHE A 488 16.58 13.12 -12.72
CA PHE A 488 15.44 13.95 -12.33
C PHE A 488 14.69 14.30 -13.60
N ILE A 489 13.51 13.71 -13.80
CA ILE A 489 12.80 13.79 -15.08
C ILE A 489 11.51 14.58 -14.95
N GLN A 490 11.04 15.04 -16.09
CA GLN A 490 9.73 15.60 -16.27
C GLN A 490 8.87 14.67 -17.10
N ILE A 491 7.63 14.46 -16.64
CA ILE A 491 6.61 13.77 -17.42
C ILE A 491 5.43 14.73 -17.63
N ILE A 492 5.03 14.91 -18.87
CA ILE A 492 3.85 15.65 -19.26
C ILE A 492 2.79 14.64 -19.66
N PHE A 493 1.79 14.44 -18.81
CA PHE A 493 0.61 13.68 -19.18
C PHE A 493 -0.31 14.58 -19.99
N GLN A 494 -0.60 14.20 -21.22
CA GLN A 494 -1.47 14.96 -22.11
C GLN A 494 -2.69 14.12 -22.49
N ASN A 495 -3.88 14.68 -22.33
CA ASN A 495 -5.13 13.98 -22.58
C ASN A 495 -5.87 14.56 -23.79
N ASN A 496 -5.78 13.84 -24.91
CA ASN A 496 -6.55 14.11 -26.12
C ASN A 496 -7.74 13.13 -26.25
N ASP A 497 -8.01 12.29 -25.24
CA ASP A 497 -9.27 11.54 -25.12
C ASP A 497 -10.40 12.49 -24.65
N THR A 498 -11.62 11.97 -24.69
CA THR A 498 -12.88 12.63 -24.33
C THR A 498 -13.25 12.47 -22.84
N LYS A 499 -12.55 11.59 -22.12
CA LYS A 499 -12.80 11.28 -20.71
C LYS A 499 -11.61 11.73 -19.85
N VAL A 500 -11.86 12.12 -18.61
CA VAL A 500 -10.79 12.37 -17.62
C VAL A 500 -9.98 11.09 -17.45
N GLN A 501 -8.66 11.20 -17.57
CA GLN A 501 -7.72 10.10 -17.36
C GLN A 501 -6.95 10.33 -16.06
N SER A 502 -6.82 9.30 -15.24
CA SER A 502 -6.05 9.37 -13.99
C SER A 502 -4.76 8.57 -14.14
N PHE A 503 -3.61 9.22 -14.26
CA PHE A 503 -2.32 8.57 -14.43
C PHE A 503 -1.70 8.22 -13.08
N HIS A 504 -1.08 7.04 -12.99
CA HIS A 504 -0.43 6.51 -11.80
C HIS A 504 0.95 5.97 -12.16
N ILE A 505 1.90 6.12 -11.23
CA ILE A 505 3.23 5.54 -11.32
C ILE A 505 3.46 4.67 -10.09
N ASP A 506 3.59 3.36 -10.28
CA ASP A 506 3.93 2.45 -9.20
C ASP A 506 5.34 2.77 -8.66
N GLY A 507 5.55 2.56 -7.37
CA GLY A 507 6.86 2.75 -6.73
C GLY A 507 7.30 4.20 -6.53
N TYR A 508 6.47 5.17 -6.90
CA TYR A 508 6.85 6.58 -6.90
C TYR A 508 5.76 7.53 -6.45
N SER A 509 6.21 8.62 -5.82
CA SER A 509 5.48 9.88 -5.74
C SER A 509 6.18 10.95 -6.61
N PHE A 510 5.40 11.87 -7.17
CA PHE A 510 5.87 12.95 -8.04
C PHE A 510 5.24 14.28 -7.69
N TYR A 511 5.97 15.37 -7.97
CA TYR A 511 5.48 16.73 -7.74
C TYR A 511 4.59 17.18 -8.89
N VAL A 512 3.33 17.52 -8.62
CA VAL A 512 2.41 18.08 -9.61
C VAL A 512 2.66 19.58 -9.75
N VAL A 513 3.50 19.97 -10.69
CA VAL A 513 4.03 21.35 -10.78
C VAL A 513 3.15 22.28 -11.60
N ALA A 514 2.40 21.77 -12.57
CA ALA A 514 1.47 22.58 -13.35
C ALA A 514 0.44 21.71 -14.05
N MET A 515 -0.70 22.32 -14.39
CA MET A 515 -1.73 21.73 -15.24
C MET A 515 -2.40 22.86 -16.02
N ASP A 516 -2.77 22.66 -17.28
CA ASP A 516 -3.51 23.67 -18.06
C ASP A 516 -4.23 23.03 -19.25
N PHE A 517 -5.18 23.76 -19.84
CA PHE A 517 -5.85 23.33 -21.06
C PHE A 517 -4.99 23.56 -22.31
N GLY A 518 -5.29 22.81 -23.37
CA GLY A 518 -4.56 22.83 -24.64
C GLY A 518 -3.42 21.83 -24.67
N ASN A 519 -2.45 22.08 -25.54
CA ASN A 519 -1.23 21.27 -25.63
C ASN A 519 -0.12 21.91 -24.80
N TRP A 520 0.70 21.08 -24.17
CA TRP A 520 1.88 21.56 -23.49
C TRP A 520 2.96 21.98 -24.48
N THR A 521 3.65 23.08 -24.16
CA THR A 521 4.80 23.60 -24.90
C THR A 521 5.88 24.03 -23.90
N GLU A 522 7.14 24.10 -24.32
CA GLU A 522 8.28 24.37 -23.41
C GLU A 522 8.15 25.71 -22.66
N ASP A 523 7.52 26.72 -23.24
CA ASP A 523 7.27 28.02 -22.61
C ASP A 523 6.35 27.91 -21.37
N LYS A 524 5.56 26.84 -21.25
CA LYS A 524 4.68 26.59 -20.10
C LYS A 524 5.44 26.31 -18.82
N LYS A 525 6.75 25.99 -18.89
CA LYS A 525 7.61 25.84 -17.70
C LYS A 525 7.63 27.08 -16.81
N GLY A 526 7.38 28.27 -17.37
CA GLY A 526 7.25 29.50 -16.59
C GLY A 526 6.06 29.54 -15.62
N SER A 527 5.08 28.63 -15.77
CA SER A 527 3.90 28.51 -14.89
C SER A 527 4.09 27.53 -13.73
N TYR A 528 5.26 26.92 -13.60
CA TYR A 528 5.45 25.82 -12.68
C TYR A 528 5.50 26.28 -11.22
N ASN A 529 4.80 25.54 -10.38
CA ASN A 529 4.96 25.59 -8.95
C ASN A 529 6.21 24.82 -8.52
N ASN A 530 7.30 25.55 -8.37
CA ASN A 530 8.62 25.03 -8.00
C ASN A 530 8.89 25.10 -6.48
N TRP A 531 7.86 25.38 -5.66
CA TRP A 531 8.02 25.58 -4.22
C TRP A 531 7.15 24.66 -3.36
N ASP A 532 5.83 24.69 -3.56
CA ASP A 532 4.85 24.02 -2.70
C ASP A 532 3.91 23.07 -3.45
N ALA A 533 4.37 22.50 -4.58
CA ALA A 533 3.63 21.49 -5.33
C ALA A 533 3.37 20.26 -4.47
N VAL A 534 2.15 19.74 -4.55
CA VAL A 534 1.80 18.49 -3.86
C VAL A 534 2.54 17.32 -4.50
N SER A 535 3.24 16.55 -3.66
CA SER A 535 3.76 15.24 -4.05
C SER A 535 2.67 14.18 -3.88
N ARG A 536 2.51 13.32 -4.89
CA ARG A 536 1.46 12.29 -4.92
C ARG A 536 1.76 11.19 -5.95
N SER A 537 1.00 10.10 -5.96
CA SER A 537 1.22 8.97 -6.88
C SER A 537 0.22 8.90 -8.04
N THR A 538 -0.93 9.59 -7.94
CA THR A 538 -1.98 9.56 -8.97
C THR A 538 -2.41 10.97 -9.35
N VAL A 539 -2.46 11.30 -10.64
CA VAL A 539 -2.87 12.63 -11.12
C VAL A 539 -3.88 12.55 -12.25
N GLU A 540 -4.91 13.37 -12.15
CA GLU A 540 -5.90 13.55 -13.22
C GLU A 540 -5.36 14.42 -14.37
N VAL A 541 -5.87 14.14 -15.55
CA VAL A 541 -5.69 14.97 -16.75
C VAL A 541 -7.04 15.09 -17.44
N TYR A 542 -7.55 16.31 -17.49
CA TYR A 542 -8.86 16.62 -18.07
C TYR A 542 -8.85 16.48 -19.61
N PRO A 543 -9.99 16.19 -20.25
CA PRO A 543 -10.09 16.17 -21.70
C PRO A 543 -9.58 17.48 -22.33
N GLY A 544 -8.67 17.36 -23.28
CA GLY A 544 -8.05 18.50 -23.96
C GLY A 544 -7.07 19.30 -23.09
N ALA A 545 -6.52 18.69 -22.04
CA ALA A 545 -5.60 19.32 -21.11
C ALA A 545 -4.29 18.53 -20.94
N TRP A 546 -3.37 19.12 -20.17
CA TRP A 546 -2.13 18.47 -19.75
C TRP A 546 -1.87 18.71 -18.26
N THR A 547 -1.12 17.79 -17.66
CA THR A 547 -0.56 17.90 -16.31
C THR A 547 0.93 17.56 -16.35
N ALA A 548 1.76 18.47 -15.83
CA ALA A 548 3.20 18.32 -15.76
C ALA A 548 3.61 17.86 -14.35
N VAL A 549 4.44 16.82 -14.29
CA VAL A 549 4.98 16.29 -13.04
C VAL A 549 6.50 16.22 -13.10
N LEU A 550 7.14 16.40 -11.94
CA LEU A 550 8.58 16.19 -11.75
C LEU A 550 8.82 14.97 -10.87
N LEU A 551 9.75 14.11 -11.29
CA LEU A 551 10.00 12.82 -10.67
C LEU A 551 11.51 12.61 -10.45
N SER A 552 11.89 12.30 -9.22
CA SER A 552 13.23 11.83 -8.84
C SER A 552 13.32 10.33 -9.10
N LEU A 553 14.28 9.88 -9.90
CA LEU A 553 14.47 8.46 -10.22
C LEU A 553 15.39 7.77 -9.20
N ASP A 554 14.93 7.67 -7.96
CA ASP A 554 15.70 7.17 -6.81
C ASP A 554 15.27 5.78 -6.30
N ASN A 555 14.39 5.11 -7.05
CA ASN A 555 13.89 3.77 -6.79
C ASN A 555 14.23 2.83 -7.95
N ALA A 556 15.37 2.14 -7.88
CA ALA A 556 15.80 1.21 -8.93
C ALA A 556 14.84 0.02 -9.06
N GLY A 557 14.54 -0.37 -10.30
CA GLY A 557 13.61 -1.47 -10.58
C GLY A 557 12.84 -1.28 -11.88
N VAL A 558 11.73 -2.01 -12.01
CA VAL A 558 10.79 -1.87 -13.13
C VAL A 558 9.45 -1.42 -12.55
N TRP A 559 8.96 -0.27 -12.98
CA TRP A 559 7.79 0.38 -12.39
C TRP A 559 6.75 0.68 -13.45
N ASN A 560 5.49 0.33 -13.19
CA ASN A 560 4.40 0.56 -14.13
C ASN A 560 4.00 2.05 -14.16
N ILE A 561 3.71 2.54 -15.36
CA ILE A 561 3.04 3.83 -15.59
C ILE A 561 1.75 3.51 -16.32
N ARG A 562 0.60 3.80 -15.70
CA ARG A 562 -0.70 3.44 -16.24
C ARG A 562 -1.73 4.53 -16.04
N VAL A 563 -2.84 4.41 -16.75
CA VAL A 563 -4.09 5.03 -16.31
C VAL A 563 -4.80 4.12 -15.29
N GLN A 564 -5.45 4.74 -14.31
CA GLN A 564 -6.28 4.07 -13.31
C GLN A 564 -7.69 3.81 -13.82
N ASN A 565 -8.10 4.40 -14.94
CA ASN A 565 -9.32 4.04 -15.65
C ASN A 565 -9.20 2.58 -16.12
N LEU A 566 -9.91 1.67 -15.47
CA LEU A 566 -9.70 0.23 -15.59
C LEU A 566 -10.04 -0.29 -17.00
N ASP A 567 -11.01 0.33 -17.66
CA ASP A 567 -11.35 0.06 -19.06
C ASP A 567 -10.17 0.39 -19.99
N ARG A 568 -9.52 1.53 -19.78
CA ARG A 568 -8.37 1.96 -20.57
C ARG A 568 -7.12 1.15 -20.26
N TRP A 569 -6.88 0.84 -18.99
CA TRP A 569 -5.77 -0.02 -18.58
C TRP A 569 -5.91 -1.42 -19.19
N TYR A 570 -7.09 -2.04 -19.11
CA TYR A 570 -7.37 -3.35 -19.72
C TYR A 570 -7.09 -3.35 -21.24
N LEU A 571 -7.42 -2.26 -21.92
CA LEU A 571 -7.19 -2.09 -23.36
C LEU A 571 -5.73 -1.77 -23.73
N GLY A 572 -4.82 -1.71 -22.76
CA GLY A 572 -3.36 -1.58 -22.94
C GLY A 572 -2.80 -0.17 -22.74
N GLN A 573 -3.52 0.74 -22.08
CA GLN A 573 -3.03 2.10 -21.80
C GLN A 573 -2.09 2.14 -20.59
N GLU A 574 -0.96 1.48 -20.73
CA GLU A 574 0.12 1.46 -19.75
C GLU A 574 1.48 1.44 -20.47
N THR A 575 2.55 1.57 -19.69
CA THR A 575 3.93 1.26 -20.08
C THR A 575 4.71 0.99 -18.78
N TYR A 576 6.00 0.73 -18.89
CA TYR A 576 6.86 0.56 -17.73
C TYR A 576 8.08 1.47 -17.85
N MET A 577 8.65 1.83 -16.72
CA MET A 577 9.95 2.47 -16.63
C MET A 577 10.93 1.49 -16.01
N ARG A 578 11.98 1.16 -16.75
CA ARG A 578 13.09 0.35 -16.26
C ARG A 578 14.22 1.27 -15.84
N ILE A 579 14.56 1.20 -14.55
CA ILE A 579 15.50 2.11 -13.89
C ILE A 579 16.68 1.28 -13.39
N ILE A 580 17.85 1.49 -13.99
CA ILE A 580 19.09 0.84 -13.58
C ILE A 580 20.06 1.85 -13.00
N ASN A 581 20.81 1.43 -11.97
CA ASN A 581 22.06 2.07 -11.58
C ASN A 581 23.24 1.48 -12.38
N PRO A 582 23.83 2.23 -13.33
CA PRO A 582 24.95 1.74 -14.13
C PRO A 582 26.25 1.56 -13.33
N GLU A 583 26.39 2.22 -12.18
CA GLU A 583 27.61 2.20 -11.35
C GLU A 583 27.70 0.96 -10.45
N GLU A 584 26.57 0.33 -10.18
CA GLU A 584 26.45 -0.72 -9.15
C GLU A 584 26.07 -2.10 -9.70
N ASN A 585 26.02 -2.24 -11.04
CA ASN A 585 25.70 -3.51 -11.72
C ASN A 585 24.48 -4.26 -11.13
N GLY A 586 23.47 -3.51 -10.68
CA GLY A 586 22.23 -4.04 -10.11
C GLY A 586 22.17 -4.23 -8.59
N SER A 587 23.22 -3.91 -7.81
CA SER A 587 23.16 -4.05 -6.34
C SER A 587 22.25 -3.05 -5.63
N THR A 588 21.83 -1.98 -6.31
CA THR A 588 20.92 -0.97 -5.77
C THR A 588 19.50 -1.50 -5.58
N GLU A 589 19.11 -2.53 -6.32
CA GLU A 589 17.82 -3.18 -6.20
C GLU A 589 17.93 -4.47 -5.40
N MET A 590 16.89 -4.78 -4.62
CA MET A 590 16.88 -5.99 -3.82
C MET A 590 16.85 -7.26 -4.68
N ASP A 591 17.47 -8.30 -4.12
CA ASP A 591 17.49 -9.61 -4.73
C ASP A 591 16.08 -10.20 -4.88
N GLN A 592 15.94 -11.09 -5.85
CA GLN A 592 14.70 -11.82 -6.08
C GLN A 592 14.30 -12.58 -4.81
N PRO A 593 13.03 -12.46 -4.35
CA PRO A 593 12.59 -13.16 -3.16
C PRO A 593 12.55 -14.68 -3.40
N GLY A 594 12.81 -15.46 -2.34
CA GLY A 594 12.89 -16.93 -2.43
C GLY A 594 11.56 -17.62 -2.79
N ASN A 595 10.44 -16.91 -2.66
CA ASN A 595 9.09 -17.37 -3.01
C ASN A 595 8.60 -16.83 -4.36
N ALA A 596 9.45 -16.19 -5.17
CA ALA A 596 9.07 -15.69 -6.50
C ALA A 596 8.50 -16.81 -7.38
N LEU A 597 7.40 -16.49 -8.08
CA LEU A 597 6.74 -17.39 -9.01
C LEU A 597 7.34 -17.24 -10.41
N TYR A 598 7.29 -18.32 -11.19
CA TYR A 598 7.85 -18.47 -12.52
C TYR A 598 6.76 -18.82 -13.54
N CYS A 599 6.74 -18.08 -14.66
CA CYS A 599 5.74 -18.23 -15.72
C CYS A 599 6.36 -17.90 -17.09
N GLY A 600 5.56 -18.00 -18.15
CA GLY A 600 6.02 -17.76 -19.53
C GLY A 600 7.17 -18.69 -19.92
N ALA A 601 8.22 -18.10 -20.48
CA ALA A 601 9.44 -18.80 -20.90
C ALA A 601 10.18 -19.51 -19.74
N LEU A 602 9.91 -19.12 -18.49
CA LEU A 602 10.57 -19.67 -17.31
C LEU A 602 9.69 -20.66 -16.55
N LYS A 603 8.52 -21.05 -17.09
CA LYS A 603 7.58 -21.98 -16.42
C LYS A 603 8.24 -23.29 -15.98
N SER A 604 9.24 -23.80 -16.70
CA SER A 604 9.98 -25.02 -16.32
C SER A 604 10.80 -24.89 -15.03
N MET A 605 11.02 -23.66 -14.54
CA MET A 605 11.70 -23.39 -13.27
C MET A 605 10.72 -23.34 -12.08
N GLN A 606 9.41 -23.32 -12.35
CA GLN A 606 8.41 -23.31 -11.29
C GLN A 606 8.46 -24.61 -10.50
N LYS A 607 8.64 -24.49 -9.19
CA LYS A 607 8.53 -25.61 -8.26
C LYS A 607 7.10 -25.72 -7.75
N ASP A 608 6.65 -26.94 -7.51
CA ASP A 608 5.36 -27.16 -6.86
C ASP A 608 5.37 -26.51 -5.47
N GLN A 609 4.31 -25.76 -5.15
CA GLN A 609 4.14 -25.29 -3.78
C GLN A 609 3.69 -26.45 -2.89
N ILE A 610 4.43 -26.68 -1.81
CA ILE A 610 4.01 -27.60 -0.76
C ILE A 610 2.90 -26.90 0.03
N HIS A 611 1.65 -27.30 -0.17
CA HIS A 611 0.50 -26.82 0.59
C HIS A 611 0.58 -27.32 2.04
N SER A 612 1.38 -26.66 2.89
CA SER A 612 1.40 -26.93 4.32
C SER A 612 0.95 -25.68 5.08
N SER A 613 -0.27 -25.73 5.58
CA SER A 613 -0.82 -24.80 6.58
C SER A 613 -0.13 -24.88 7.95
N ALA A 614 0.84 -25.79 8.12
CA ALA A 614 1.52 -26.03 9.39
C ALA A 614 2.80 -25.19 9.60
N THR A 615 3.31 -24.51 8.57
CA THR A 615 4.65 -23.92 8.62
C THR A 615 4.74 -22.69 9.54
N SER A 616 3.66 -21.93 9.75
CA SER A 616 3.69 -20.78 10.68
C SER A 616 3.66 -21.23 12.15
N ILE A 617 2.86 -22.26 12.47
CA ILE A 617 2.73 -22.79 13.84
C ILE A 617 4.00 -23.53 14.28
N LEU A 618 4.71 -24.17 13.33
CA LEU A 618 5.97 -24.84 13.60
C LEU A 618 7.08 -23.87 13.96
N ASN A 619 7.15 -22.68 13.35
CA ASN A 619 8.24 -21.72 13.58
C ASN A 619 8.12 -21.05 14.97
N GLU A 620 6.90 -20.68 15.39
CA GLU A 620 6.67 -20.16 16.74
C GLU A 620 6.90 -21.22 17.82
N LYS A 621 6.42 -22.45 17.60
CA LYS A 621 6.63 -23.56 18.55
C LYS A 621 8.10 -23.99 18.60
N LEU A 622 8.83 -23.96 17.48
CA LEU A 622 10.26 -24.23 17.49
C LEU A 622 10.98 -23.21 18.35
N ASN A 623 10.68 -21.91 18.18
CA ASN A 623 11.31 -20.85 18.97
C ASN A 623 11.01 -20.97 20.47
N LEU A 624 9.79 -21.36 20.84
CA LEU A 624 9.40 -21.59 22.23
C LEU A 624 10.12 -22.82 22.82
N VAL A 625 10.18 -23.93 22.08
CA VAL A 625 10.87 -25.16 22.50
C VAL A 625 12.37 -24.93 22.59
N PHE A 626 12.95 -24.22 21.62
CA PHE A 626 14.36 -23.83 21.65
C PHE A 626 14.64 -22.95 22.87
N SER A 627 13.79 -21.96 23.15
CA SER A 627 13.93 -21.11 24.34
C SER A 627 13.85 -21.90 25.66
N LEU A 628 12.95 -22.89 25.75
CA LEU A 628 12.83 -23.78 26.92
C LEU A 628 14.05 -24.69 27.10
N VAL A 629 14.56 -25.26 26.01
CA VAL A 629 15.79 -26.07 26.01
C VAL A 629 17.00 -25.21 26.42
N MET A 630 17.04 -23.94 26.01
CA MET A 630 18.10 -23.00 26.37
C MET A 630 18.05 -22.59 27.84
N VAL A 631 16.85 -22.39 28.43
CA VAL A 631 16.69 -22.17 29.87
C VAL A 631 17.15 -23.39 30.67
N LEU A 632 16.78 -24.60 30.22
CA LEU A 632 17.22 -25.84 30.86
C LEU A 632 18.73 -26.02 30.81
N LEU A 633 19.36 -25.74 29.66
CA LEU A 633 20.83 -25.82 29.50
C LEU A 633 21.58 -24.75 30.30
N ALA A 634 21.00 -23.56 30.47
CA ALA A 634 21.57 -22.49 31.30
C ALA A 634 21.47 -22.76 32.82
N LEU A 635 20.57 -23.66 33.24
CA LEU A 635 20.45 -24.07 34.65
C LEU A 635 21.40 -25.21 35.04
N VAL A 636 21.91 -25.98 34.08
CA VAL A 636 22.84 -27.10 34.34
C VAL A 636 24.10 -26.70 35.14
N PRO A 637 24.74 -25.53 34.92
CA PRO A 637 25.91 -25.12 35.70
C PRO A 637 25.58 -24.72 37.15
N VAL A 638 24.33 -24.38 37.44
CA VAL A 638 23.90 -23.94 38.78
C VAL A 638 23.76 -25.13 39.74
N PHE A 639 23.54 -26.34 39.21
CA PHE A 639 23.42 -27.56 40.01
C PHE A 639 24.75 -28.30 40.27
N PHE A 640 25.86 -27.85 39.67
CA PHE A 640 27.19 -28.47 39.81
C PHE A 640 28.21 -27.56 40.54
N CYS A 641 27.73 -26.57 41.30
CA CYS A 641 28.54 -25.72 42.17
C CYS A 641 28.31 -26.07 43.64
#